data_AF-A0A2I1HJ73-F1
#
_entry.id   AF-A0A2I1HJ73-F1
#
_cell.length_a   1.000
_cell.length_b   1.000
_cell.length_c   1.000
_cell.angle_alpha   90.00
_cell.angle_beta   90.00
_cell.angle_gamma   90.00
#
_symmetry.space_group_name_H-M   'P 1'
#
loop_
_entity.id
_entity.type
_entity.pdbx_description
1 polymer ?
#
loop_
_entity_poly.entity_id
_entity_poly.type
_entity_poly.pdbx_seq_one_letter_code
_entity_poly.pdbx_strand_id
1 'polypeptide(L)'
;MKLCQTHYNKFIINEAHKLKHNEVCSHPKHDEYKSQSKNINQKSKQLNLVKVPKRLISVLQLDENAKICSLCRKRTDNDPDYNVLEEYNAPILKKNDDDNILKIGNHTYSFRKDILYNGEELKQFESDYQEIIAQLTVSNEISLSNKIKKMSSILYKNQRLLKQKTIYDPDEFKNILEIADADLIGFFDELYEGTNPANKSEKTNNNNKKKLVSLCYFLASINNKYINGIKVEIGSYLQTSGASATSIDTLANLGLSVTRKTVDRKKKIISDEHEQSVDNYCLQNMEKIFILNIDDYHNIHRRTKPSLLETHNIFHFVTILLNSNSNIPRIPYCSNNILIHNPKGIDPKLIIEKFENHFMNQIGKSYYEQNELWKQFLIKDSYENRVENLNVHNYDGRIQKHQELRSLNNSKLVDFILHPLHSTKDYIESSNILFKVFERLENTEYLDHYVIPIIADWPGQVNIRRAITLRINKEIASGISEQILSLIPLIGPLHISLNSRETLFQTYHFFFEMLYHDLFGDKKVLSQKPKQTVINLILDLTFNGWKNIRDVIIHRFGNSKDAEYRMMIDLLDNSIPLTLDIYAVLFRSGYFEGYLESVVRVWVLFQRLRRHNYNKAPLVFLSDVFYWELNNHPMANTLKNNLPIFNDYFVENFHSSIRSQTVESNSALQIIQKAKIIDAERNNNSFKESFINSRNPIISQDKLNYLEKKVSLFLFSLFDKIYHNIGNTNQINNSKYPSFILPSFEINVDVKVLSLAWNTEHKLANDKFCDAETCLLSNNIDSSNGIVLICGHGFHKECLTLYNGKCNHCFNYLSFGVQKNISALTTRLTTPLKDNEIPLVEEETNDSLDENNDENMQSILERLEQNIDNQFEILYQQWADYKSL
;
A
#
# COMPACT_ATOMS: atom_id res chain seq x y z
N MET A 1 -34.15 -25.93 -11.29
CA MET A 1 -34.27 -25.53 -9.87
C MET A 1 -35.62 -24.83 -9.53
N LYS A 2 -36.70 -25.06 -10.29
CA LYS A 2 -38.04 -24.49 -10.04
C LYS A 2 -38.92 -25.34 -9.11
N LEU A 3 -38.45 -26.52 -8.69
CA LEU A 3 -39.15 -27.45 -7.78
C LEU A 3 -38.88 -27.16 -6.28
N CYS A 4 -37.77 -26.53 -5.91
CA CYS A 4 -37.47 -26.18 -4.50
C CYS A 4 -38.22 -24.92 -4.03
N GLN A 5 -38.58 -24.01 -4.94
CA GLN A 5 -39.25 -22.75 -4.59
C GLN A 5 -40.72 -22.98 -4.17
N THR A 6 -41.37 -23.99 -4.75
CA THR A 6 -42.74 -24.39 -4.38
C THR A 6 -42.78 -25.11 -3.02
N HIS A 7 -41.71 -25.82 -2.65
CA HIS A 7 -41.65 -26.58 -1.40
C HIS A 7 -41.29 -25.71 -0.19
N TYR A 8 -40.43 -24.69 -0.37
CA TYR A 8 -40.01 -23.77 0.70
C TYR A 8 -41.14 -22.85 1.17
N ASN A 9 -41.96 -22.34 0.23
CA ASN A 9 -43.14 -21.52 0.55
C ASN A 9 -44.21 -22.31 1.33
N LYS A 10 -44.29 -23.63 1.12
CA LYS A 10 -45.21 -24.51 1.86
C LYS A 10 -44.74 -24.76 3.30
N PHE A 11 -43.43 -24.69 3.57
CA PHE A 11 -42.86 -24.86 4.91
C PHE A 11 -43.04 -23.60 5.78
N ILE A 12 -42.83 -22.40 5.21
CA ILE A 12 -43.02 -21.11 5.91
C ILE A 12 -44.49 -20.87 6.26
N ILE A 13 -45.42 -21.21 5.37
CA ILE A 13 -46.87 -21.09 5.63
C ILE A 13 -47.30 -22.06 6.74
N ASN A 14 -46.69 -23.26 6.83
CA ASN A 14 -47.00 -24.24 7.87
C ASN A 14 -46.38 -23.90 9.24
N GLU A 15 -45.22 -23.25 9.28
CA GLU A 15 -44.60 -22.70 10.51
C GLU A 15 -45.41 -21.52 11.08
N ALA A 16 -45.87 -20.61 10.21
CA ALA A 16 -46.76 -19.51 10.61
C ALA A 16 -48.12 -20.00 11.14
N HIS A 17 -48.60 -21.16 10.67
CA HIS A 17 -49.78 -21.83 11.20
C HIS A 17 -49.53 -22.54 12.55
N LYS A 18 -48.30 -22.96 12.85
CA LYS A 18 -47.93 -23.57 14.15
C LYS A 18 -47.82 -22.55 15.28
N LEU A 19 -47.44 -21.30 15.00
CA LEU A 19 -47.31 -20.23 16.01
C LEU A 19 -48.66 -19.67 16.53
N LYS A 20 -49.80 -20.00 15.92
CA LYS A 20 -51.16 -19.62 16.36
C LYS A 20 -51.75 -20.51 17.47
N HIS A 21 -50.99 -21.44 18.04
CA HIS A 21 -51.51 -22.52 18.88
C HIS A 21 -51.67 -22.24 20.38
N ASN A 22 -51.44 -21.02 20.88
CA ASN A 22 -51.52 -20.71 22.32
C ASN A 22 -52.57 -19.64 22.72
N GLU A 23 -53.43 -19.17 21.82
CA GLU A 23 -54.54 -18.29 22.20
C GLU A 23 -55.72 -19.11 22.76
N VAL A 24 -56.23 -18.75 23.94
CA VAL A 24 -57.36 -19.42 24.62
C VAL A 24 -58.61 -18.53 24.54
N CYS A 25 -59.79 -19.15 24.42
CA CYS A 25 -61.07 -18.44 24.38
C CYS A 25 -61.36 -17.74 25.72
N SER A 26 -61.58 -16.43 25.69
CA SER A 26 -61.82 -15.61 26.89
C SER A 26 -63.24 -15.73 27.47
N HIS A 27 -64.12 -16.56 26.92
CA HIS A 27 -65.51 -16.65 27.37
C HIS A 27 -65.63 -17.28 28.78
N PRO A 28 -66.35 -16.67 29.75
CA PRO A 28 -66.41 -17.16 31.14
C PRO A 28 -66.90 -18.62 31.27
N LYS A 29 -67.93 -19.01 30.53
CA LYS A 29 -68.44 -20.40 30.46
C LYS A 29 -67.78 -21.29 29.39
N HIS A 30 -66.54 -21.01 28.96
CA HIS A 30 -65.92 -21.73 27.85
C HIS A 30 -65.83 -23.24 28.08
N ASP A 31 -65.35 -23.68 29.25
CA ASP A 31 -65.19 -25.10 29.56
C ASP A 31 -66.53 -25.82 29.74
N GLU A 32 -67.57 -25.12 30.19
CA GLU A 32 -68.93 -25.63 30.32
C GLU A 32 -69.58 -25.88 28.95
N TYR A 33 -69.47 -24.90 28.03
CA TYR A 33 -69.94 -25.07 26.66
C TYR A 33 -69.15 -26.11 25.86
N LYS A 34 -67.86 -26.25 26.16
CA LYS A 34 -66.99 -27.24 25.54
C LYS A 34 -67.33 -28.66 26.01
N SER A 35 -67.53 -28.87 27.32
CA SER A 35 -67.90 -30.17 27.90
C SER A 35 -69.30 -30.64 27.48
N GLN A 36 -70.24 -29.72 27.26
CA GLN A 36 -71.58 -30.02 26.75
C GLN A 36 -71.63 -30.24 25.22
N SER A 37 -70.52 -30.10 24.49
CA SER A 37 -70.48 -30.35 23.05
C SER A 37 -70.26 -31.85 22.79
N LYS A 38 -71.34 -32.58 22.50
CA LYS A 38 -71.29 -34.01 22.12
C LYS A 38 -70.63 -34.18 20.75
N ASN A 39 -69.30 -34.22 20.70
CA ASN A 39 -68.51 -34.71 19.55
C ASN A 39 -67.13 -35.17 20.05
N ILE A 40 -67.05 -36.35 20.66
CA ILE A 40 -65.83 -36.91 21.28
C ILE A 40 -64.88 -37.58 20.27
N ASN A 41 -65.23 -37.77 18.98
CA ASN A 41 -64.42 -38.57 18.05
C ASN A 41 -63.88 -37.87 16.79
N GLN A 42 -63.52 -36.59 16.84
CA GLN A 42 -62.68 -35.96 15.81
C GLN A 42 -61.65 -35.02 16.42
N LYS A 43 -60.39 -35.13 15.96
CA LYS A 43 -59.25 -34.23 16.25
C LYS A 43 -59.74 -32.80 16.50
N SER A 44 -59.29 -32.19 17.60
CA SER A 44 -59.63 -30.83 18.04
C SER A 44 -59.77 -29.87 16.85
N LYS A 45 -61.01 -29.61 16.40
CA LYS A 45 -61.26 -28.54 15.45
C LYS A 45 -60.77 -27.27 16.12
N GLN A 46 -59.74 -26.65 15.54
CA GLN A 46 -59.28 -25.31 15.92
C GLN A 46 -60.51 -24.40 15.94
N LEU A 47 -60.91 -24.01 17.14
CA LEU A 47 -61.96 -23.04 17.34
C LEU A 47 -61.36 -21.70 16.93
N ASN A 48 -61.67 -21.22 15.73
CA ASN A 48 -61.24 -19.90 15.28
C ASN A 48 -61.71 -18.85 16.31
N LEU A 49 -60.74 -18.25 16.99
CA LEU A 49 -60.94 -17.15 17.92
C LEU A 49 -61.16 -15.88 17.11
N VAL A 50 -62.26 -15.20 17.39
CA VAL A 50 -62.60 -13.91 16.78
C VAL A 50 -62.76 -12.92 17.91
N LYS A 51 -62.42 -11.65 17.66
CA LYS A 51 -62.64 -10.56 18.62
C LYS A 51 -64.11 -10.56 19.07
N VAL A 52 -64.34 -10.39 20.37
CA VAL A 52 -65.69 -10.44 20.95
C VAL A 52 -66.59 -9.39 20.26
N PRO A 53 -67.80 -9.76 19.79
CA PRO A 53 -68.72 -8.80 19.21
C PRO A 53 -69.10 -7.72 20.22
N LYS A 54 -69.12 -6.45 19.82
CA LYS A 54 -69.44 -5.31 20.71
C LYS A 54 -70.69 -5.54 21.58
N ARG A 55 -71.74 -6.14 21.01
CA ARG A 55 -73.00 -6.46 21.72
C ARG A 55 -72.86 -7.45 22.88
N LEU A 56 -71.78 -8.24 22.94
CA LEU A 56 -71.54 -9.24 23.97
C LEU A 56 -70.47 -8.79 24.99
N ILE A 57 -69.82 -7.64 24.78
CA ILE A 57 -68.73 -7.13 25.63
C ILE A 57 -69.25 -6.84 27.04
N SER A 58 -70.34 -6.05 27.14
CA SER A 58 -70.98 -5.71 28.42
C SER A 58 -71.60 -6.94 29.09
N VAL A 59 -72.33 -7.76 28.32
CA VAL A 59 -73.03 -8.97 28.81
C VAL A 59 -72.07 -10.02 29.38
N LEU A 60 -70.87 -10.16 28.81
CA LEU A 60 -69.86 -11.14 29.25
C LEU A 60 -68.79 -10.53 30.18
N GLN A 61 -68.82 -9.22 30.44
CA GLN A 61 -67.82 -8.47 31.20
C GLN A 61 -66.38 -8.71 30.70
N LEU A 62 -66.17 -8.65 29.38
CA LEU A 62 -64.86 -8.88 28.75
C LEU A 62 -64.23 -7.58 28.22
N ASP A 63 -62.91 -7.55 28.08
CA ASP A 63 -62.19 -6.45 27.42
C ASP A 63 -62.51 -6.37 25.91
N GLU A 64 -62.45 -5.19 25.31
CA GLU A 64 -62.72 -4.99 23.89
C GLU A 64 -61.82 -5.84 22.97
N ASN A 65 -60.61 -6.16 23.40
CA ASN A 65 -59.63 -6.98 22.69
C ASN A 65 -59.73 -8.47 23.00
N ALA A 66 -60.65 -8.90 23.87
CA ALA A 66 -60.89 -10.30 24.16
C ALA A 66 -61.32 -11.07 22.90
N LYS A 67 -60.91 -12.33 22.79
CA LYS A 67 -61.31 -13.20 21.68
C LYS A 67 -62.12 -14.38 22.19
N ILE A 68 -63.27 -14.61 21.59
CA ILE A 68 -64.13 -15.75 21.89
C ILE A 68 -64.23 -16.68 20.68
N CYS A 69 -64.43 -17.96 20.94
CA CYS A 69 -64.63 -18.92 19.86
C CYS A 69 -66.04 -18.86 19.27
N SER A 70 -66.16 -19.33 18.03
CA SER A 70 -67.45 -19.44 17.34
C SER A 70 -68.47 -20.32 18.07
N LEU A 71 -68.04 -21.33 18.84
CA LEU A 71 -68.91 -22.17 19.67
C LEU A 71 -69.54 -21.36 20.81
N CYS A 72 -68.70 -20.67 21.60
CA CYS A 72 -69.16 -19.84 22.71
C CYS A 72 -70.11 -18.76 22.20
N ARG A 73 -69.74 -18.04 21.14
CA ARG A 73 -70.58 -16.98 20.54
C ARG A 73 -72.00 -17.46 20.23
N LYS A 74 -72.14 -18.65 19.62
CA LYS A 74 -73.46 -19.21 19.26
C LYS A 74 -74.27 -19.70 20.46
N ARG A 75 -73.59 -20.18 21.50
CA ARG A 75 -74.26 -20.68 22.71
C ARG A 75 -74.69 -19.54 23.62
N THR A 76 -73.91 -18.47 23.72
CA THR A 76 -74.32 -17.25 24.43
C THR A 76 -75.66 -16.73 23.92
N ASP A 77 -75.90 -16.80 22.60
CA ASP A 77 -77.16 -16.34 22.01
C ASP A 77 -78.39 -17.18 22.41
N ASN A 78 -78.19 -18.36 23.01
CA ASN A 78 -79.23 -19.30 23.44
C ASN A 78 -79.14 -19.66 24.94
N ASP A 79 -78.21 -19.07 25.70
CA ASP A 79 -78.04 -19.36 27.13
C ASP A 79 -79.00 -18.46 27.94
N PRO A 80 -79.92 -19.05 28.71
CA PRO A 80 -80.86 -18.31 29.55
C PRO A 80 -80.18 -17.44 30.61
N ASP A 81 -78.91 -17.64 30.94
CA ASP A 81 -78.21 -16.73 31.87
C ASP A 81 -77.81 -15.40 31.21
N TYR A 82 -77.83 -15.32 29.87
CA TYR A 82 -77.42 -14.13 29.12
C TYR A 82 -78.54 -13.52 28.28
N ASN A 83 -79.44 -14.33 27.70
CA ASN A 83 -80.43 -13.84 26.74
C ASN A 83 -81.68 -13.17 27.35
N VAL A 84 -81.83 -13.19 28.68
CA VAL A 84 -82.88 -12.48 29.44
C VAL A 84 -82.37 -11.22 30.14
N LEU A 85 -81.08 -10.89 30.04
CA LEU A 85 -80.54 -9.63 30.54
C LEU A 85 -81.01 -8.46 29.64
N GLU A 86 -81.45 -7.35 30.24
CA GLU A 86 -81.91 -6.16 29.48
C GLU A 86 -80.86 -5.60 28.51
N GLU A 87 -79.58 -5.85 28.78
CA GLU A 87 -78.43 -5.39 28.00
C GLU A 87 -78.12 -6.27 26.77
N TYR A 88 -78.80 -7.41 26.62
CA TYR A 88 -78.54 -8.36 25.52
C TYR A 88 -79.33 -8.00 24.24
N ASN A 89 -78.60 -7.87 23.12
CA ASN A 89 -79.18 -7.64 21.78
C ASN A 89 -79.04 -8.88 20.88
N ALA A 90 -80.13 -9.33 20.25
CA ALA A 90 -80.17 -10.51 19.39
C ALA A 90 -79.65 -10.25 17.94
N PRO A 91 -79.02 -11.25 17.28
CA PRO A 91 -78.60 -11.14 15.88
C PRO A 91 -79.77 -11.32 14.87
N ILE A 92 -79.78 -10.53 13.78
CA ILE A 92 -80.85 -10.51 12.75
C ILE A 92 -80.68 -11.64 11.70
N LEU A 93 -81.77 -12.33 11.31
CA LEU A 93 -81.80 -13.44 10.33
C LEU A 93 -82.41 -13.03 8.97
N LYS A 94 -81.88 -13.57 7.86
CA LYS A 94 -82.32 -13.32 6.46
C LYS A 94 -83.28 -14.38 5.91
N LYS A 95 -84.23 -13.98 5.05
CA LYS A 95 -85.08 -14.84 4.18
C LYS A 95 -84.87 -14.49 2.70
N ASN A 96 -84.99 -15.50 1.84
CA ASN A 96 -84.83 -15.45 0.37
C ASN A 96 -86.17 -15.17 -0.33
N ASP A 97 -86.16 -14.42 -1.45
CA ASP A 97 -86.91 -14.74 -2.68
C ASP A 97 -86.59 -13.76 -3.83
N ASP A 98 -86.77 -14.25 -5.06
CA ASP A 98 -86.22 -13.83 -6.35
C ASP A 98 -87.03 -12.75 -7.14
N ASP A 99 -86.30 -11.88 -7.87
CA ASP A 99 -86.48 -11.43 -9.28
C ASP A 99 -86.35 -9.92 -9.62
N ASN A 100 -85.58 -9.69 -10.71
CA ASN A 100 -85.58 -8.59 -11.71
C ASN A 100 -84.59 -7.39 -11.65
N ILE A 101 -84.11 -7.08 -12.87
CA ILE A 101 -82.94 -6.29 -13.30
C ILE A 101 -83.29 -4.80 -13.53
N LEU A 102 -82.37 -3.87 -13.22
CA LEU A 102 -82.48 -2.42 -13.48
C LEU A 102 -81.29 -1.87 -14.32
N LYS A 103 -81.55 -0.91 -15.23
CA LYS A 103 -80.55 -0.25 -16.11
C LYS A 103 -80.24 1.18 -15.64
N ILE A 104 -78.96 1.58 -15.64
CA ILE A 104 -78.52 2.98 -15.46
C ILE A 104 -77.42 3.31 -16.50
N GLY A 105 -77.66 4.35 -17.32
CA GLY A 105 -76.69 4.88 -18.30
C GLY A 105 -76.28 3.89 -19.40
N ASN A 106 -75.07 4.07 -19.95
CA ASN A 106 -74.54 3.27 -21.07
C ASN A 106 -73.93 1.93 -20.64
N HIS A 107 -74.21 1.46 -19.42
CA HIS A 107 -73.66 0.20 -18.89
C HIS A 107 -74.78 -0.78 -18.55
N THR A 108 -74.70 -1.97 -19.14
CA THR A 108 -75.56 -3.11 -18.81
C THR A 108 -74.93 -3.85 -17.65
N TYR A 109 -75.47 -3.65 -16.44
CA TYR A 109 -75.04 -4.41 -15.28
C TYR A 109 -75.74 -5.77 -15.28
N SER A 110 -74.98 -6.85 -15.47
CA SER A 110 -75.41 -8.17 -15.01
C SER A 110 -75.17 -8.24 -13.52
N PHE A 111 -76.16 -7.85 -12.72
CA PHE A 111 -76.12 -8.18 -11.30
C PHE A 111 -76.17 -9.70 -11.19
N ARG A 112 -75.12 -10.31 -10.63
CA ARG A 112 -75.35 -11.49 -9.80
C ARG A 112 -76.28 -11.02 -8.69
N LYS A 113 -77.54 -11.46 -8.73
CA LYS A 113 -78.42 -11.53 -7.56
C LYS A 113 -77.54 -12.04 -6.40
N ASP A 114 -77.32 -11.32 -5.32
CA ASP A 114 -78.29 -10.75 -4.40
C ASP A 114 -77.62 -9.56 -3.69
N ILE A 115 -78.35 -8.47 -3.47
CA ILE A 115 -78.21 -7.44 -2.39
C ILE A 115 -78.85 -6.15 -2.94
N LEU A 116 -80.08 -5.85 -2.51
CA LEU A 116 -80.61 -4.49 -2.53
C LEU A 116 -80.27 -3.89 -1.17
N TYR A 117 -79.31 -2.98 -1.13
CA TYR A 117 -79.06 -2.18 0.07
C TYR A 117 -80.24 -1.21 0.26
N ASN A 118 -80.81 -1.15 1.46
CA ASN A 118 -81.70 -0.04 1.81
C ASN A 118 -80.91 1.29 1.84
N GLY A 119 -81.59 2.43 1.79
CA GLY A 119 -80.92 3.75 1.74
C GLY A 119 -80.01 4.07 2.94
N GLU A 120 -80.18 3.37 4.06
CA GLU A 120 -79.31 3.47 5.24
C GLU A 120 -78.09 2.55 5.14
N GLU A 121 -78.26 1.33 4.59
CA GLU A 121 -77.18 0.39 4.31
C GLU A 121 -76.21 0.96 3.27
N LEU A 122 -76.71 1.67 2.26
CA LEU A 122 -75.85 2.32 1.26
C LEU A 122 -75.03 3.47 1.87
N LYS A 123 -75.62 4.25 2.78
CA LYS A 123 -74.91 5.28 3.56
C LYS A 123 -73.89 4.69 4.53
N GLN A 124 -74.21 3.54 5.13
CA GLN A 124 -73.28 2.85 6.01
C GLN A 124 -72.13 2.22 5.23
N PHE A 125 -72.39 1.59 4.08
CA PHE A 125 -71.32 1.10 3.19
C PHE A 125 -70.44 2.21 2.66
N GLU A 126 -71.01 3.38 2.37
CA GLU A 126 -70.24 4.55 1.97
C GLU A 126 -69.44 5.12 3.14
N SER A 127 -70.00 5.16 4.35
CA SER A 127 -69.28 5.53 5.58
C SER A 127 -68.15 4.54 5.90
N ASP A 128 -68.42 3.24 5.86
CA ASP A 128 -67.45 2.17 6.10
C ASP A 128 -66.38 2.17 5.01
N TYR A 129 -66.74 2.43 3.75
CA TYR A 129 -65.79 2.61 2.65
C TYR A 129 -64.92 3.85 2.86
N GLN A 130 -65.49 4.99 3.27
CA GLN A 130 -64.72 6.19 3.60
C GLN A 130 -63.84 6.00 4.84
N GLU A 131 -64.28 5.21 5.82
CA GLU A 131 -63.51 4.86 7.02
C GLU A 131 -62.38 3.87 6.69
N ILE A 132 -62.63 2.88 5.83
CA ILE A 132 -61.62 1.96 5.30
C ILE A 132 -60.64 2.71 4.40
N ILE A 133 -61.09 3.66 3.56
CA ILE A 133 -60.22 4.52 2.76
C ILE A 133 -59.41 5.46 3.66
N ALA A 134 -59.98 5.99 4.74
CA ALA A 134 -59.25 6.79 5.74
C ALA A 134 -58.21 5.96 6.52
N GLN A 135 -58.46 4.66 6.73
CA GLN A 135 -57.51 3.71 7.31
C GLN A 135 -56.48 3.18 6.29
N LEU A 136 -56.82 3.15 4.99
CA LEU A 136 -55.93 2.77 3.87
C LEU A 136 -55.15 3.97 3.30
N THR A 137 -55.52 5.21 3.62
CA THR A 137 -54.64 6.37 3.48
C THR A 137 -53.50 6.22 4.48
N VAL A 138 -52.55 5.36 4.11
CA VAL A 138 -51.17 5.42 4.52
C VAL A 138 -50.77 6.90 4.50
N SER A 139 -50.33 7.39 5.65
CA SER A 139 -49.63 8.66 5.84
C SER A 139 -48.86 9.04 4.57
N ASN A 140 -49.38 9.99 3.77
CA ASN A 140 -48.80 10.50 2.52
C ASN A 140 -47.48 9.81 2.14
N GLU A 141 -47.52 8.56 1.66
CA GLU A 141 -46.29 7.84 1.37
C GLU A 141 -45.76 8.48 0.10
N ILE A 142 -44.74 9.32 0.27
CA ILE A 142 -44.23 10.15 -0.81
C ILE A 142 -43.74 9.20 -1.89
N SER A 143 -44.34 9.35 -3.08
CA SER A 143 -44.02 8.51 -4.22
C SER A 143 -42.51 8.45 -4.45
N LEU A 144 -42.02 7.30 -4.91
CA LEU A 144 -40.60 7.15 -5.30
C LEU A 144 -40.14 8.29 -6.23
N SER A 145 -41.02 8.73 -7.15
CA SER A 145 -40.76 9.86 -8.03
C SER A 145 -40.53 11.19 -7.29
N ASN A 146 -41.25 11.44 -6.19
CA ASN A 146 -41.06 12.62 -5.36
C ASN A 146 -39.81 12.50 -4.47
N LYS A 147 -39.52 11.32 -3.91
CA LYS A 147 -38.25 11.06 -3.19
C LYS A 147 -37.04 11.31 -4.11
N ILE A 148 -37.08 10.84 -5.36
CA ILE A 148 -36.02 11.10 -6.35
C ILE A 148 -35.87 12.59 -6.64
N LYS A 149 -36.98 13.34 -6.81
CA LYS A 149 -36.93 14.80 -7.04
C LYS A 149 -36.30 15.54 -5.86
N LYS A 150 -36.69 15.21 -4.63
CA LYS A 150 -36.14 15.79 -3.39
C LYS A 150 -34.65 15.50 -3.27
N MET A 151 -34.24 14.24 -3.43
CA MET A 151 -32.82 13.84 -3.47
C MET A 151 -32.05 14.62 -4.55
N SER A 152 -32.61 14.76 -5.75
CA SER A 152 -31.98 15.49 -6.86
C SER A 152 -31.75 16.97 -6.50
N SER A 153 -32.73 17.63 -5.90
CA SER A 153 -32.60 19.02 -5.45
C SER A 153 -31.49 19.20 -4.41
N ILE A 154 -31.37 18.27 -3.46
CA ILE A 154 -30.30 18.28 -2.44
C ILE A 154 -28.94 18.09 -3.10
N LEU A 155 -28.79 17.07 -3.95
CA LEU A 155 -27.53 16.78 -4.64
C LEU A 155 -27.13 17.91 -5.61
N TYR A 156 -28.10 18.56 -6.25
CA TYR A 156 -27.86 19.75 -7.08
C TYR A 156 -27.33 20.91 -6.23
N LYS A 157 -27.96 21.20 -5.08
CA LYS A 157 -27.48 22.25 -4.16
C LYS A 157 -26.05 21.96 -3.72
N ASN A 158 -25.74 20.72 -3.33
CA ASN A 158 -24.40 20.34 -2.91
C ASN A 158 -23.38 20.50 -4.04
N GLN A 159 -23.64 19.95 -5.23
CA GLN A 159 -22.66 20.00 -6.33
C GLN A 159 -22.53 21.37 -7.01
N ARG A 160 -23.62 22.16 -7.11
CA ARG A 160 -23.63 23.40 -7.92
C ARG A 160 -23.59 24.68 -7.10
N LEU A 161 -24.34 24.74 -6.00
CA LEU A 161 -24.39 25.95 -5.17
C LEU A 161 -23.25 25.94 -4.15
N LEU A 162 -23.03 24.81 -3.48
CA LEU A 162 -21.98 24.66 -2.46
C LEU A 162 -20.63 24.22 -3.04
N LYS A 163 -20.59 23.83 -4.33
CA LYS A 163 -19.39 23.29 -5.01
C LYS A 163 -18.73 22.12 -4.25
N GLN A 164 -19.54 21.35 -3.52
CA GLN A 164 -19.08 20.17 -2.79
C GLN A 164 -18.84 18.99 -3.74
N LYS A 165 -17.95 18.08 -3.34
CA LYS A 165 -17.59 16.89 -4.11
C LYS A 165 -18.71 15.84 -4.10
N THR A 166 -18.60 14.87 -5.01
CA THR A 166 -19.45 13.67 -4.99
C THR A 166 -19.12 12.84 -3.75
N ILE A 167 -20.15 12.38 -3.04
CA ILE A 167 -20.05 11.67 -1.76
C ILE A 167 -20.30 10.20 -2.01
N TYR A 168 -19.31 9.35 -1.73
CA TYR A 168 -19.41 7.91 -1.99
C TYR A 168 -19.53 7.06 -0.73
N ASP A 169 -19.24 7.63 0.43
CA ASP A 169 -19.47 6.96 1.70
C ASP A 169 -20.99 6.79 1.91
N PRO A 170 -21.49 5.55 2.08
CA PRO A 170 -22.92 5.31 2.20
C PRO A 170 -23.57 5.97 3.42
N ASP A 171 -22.85 6.07 4.54
CA ASP A 171 -23.40 6.58 5.79
C ASP A 171 -23.44 8.12 5.74
N GLU A 172 -22.39 8.77 5.23
CA GLU A 172 -22.37 10.21 4.94
C GLU A 172 -23.45 10.59 3.92
N PHE A 173 -23.57 9.82 2.84
CA PHE A 173 -24.59 10.04 1.81
C PHE A 173 -26.00 9.96 2.38
N LYS A 174 -26.28 8.93 3.19
CA LYS A 174 -27.55 8.76 3.89
C LYS A 174 -27.84 9.98 4.78
N ASN A 175 -26.91 10.32 5.68
CA ASN A 175 -27.08 11.40 6.65
C ASN A 175 -27.44 12.73 5.97
N ILE A 176 -26.81 13.05 4.85
CA ILE A 176 -27.09 14.30 4.11
C ILE A 176 -28.51 14.35 3.57
N LEU A 177 -29.05 13.23 3.09
CA LEU A 177 -30.42 13.18 2.60
C LEU A 177 -31.42 13.33 3.74
N GLU A 178 -31.22 12.59 4.84
CA GLU A 178 -32.14 12.56 5.98
C GLU A 178 -32.14 13.86 6.78
N ILE A 179 -30.99 14.54 6.91
CA ILE A 179 -30.89 15.86 7.55
C ILE A 179 -31.55 16.94 6.69
N ALA A 180 -31.40 16.85 5.37
CA ALA A 180 -31.88 17.90 4.47
C ALA A 180 -33.39 17.85 4.22
N ASP A 181 -34.01 16.67 4.29
CA ASP A 181 -35.45 16.50 4.05
C ASP A 181 -35.99 15.29 4.83
N ALA A 182 -36.93 15.54 5.75
CA ALA A 182 -37.54 14.51 6.59
C ALA A 182 -38.23 13.40 5.76
N ASP A 183 -38.66 13.72 4.54
CA ASP A 183 -39.31 12.78 3.64
C ASP A 183 -38.35 11.77 2.99
N LEU A 184 -37.04 11.95 3.19
CA LEU A 184 -36.00 11.03 2.75
C LEU A 184 -35.48 10.13 3.88
N ILE A 185 -35.97 10.29 5.11
CA ILE A 185 -35.64 9.39 6.22
C ILE A 185 -36.02 7.95 5.85
N GLY A 186 -35.05 7.04 5.94
CA GLY A 186 -35.21 5.63 5.58
C GLY A 186 -35.23 5.33 4.08
N PHE A 187 -35.14 6.34 3.20
CA PHE A 187 -35.15 6.12 1.75
C PHE A 187 -33.96 5.26 1.26
N PHE A 188 -32.76 5.54 1.77
CA PHE A 188 -31.58 4.77 1.40
C PHE A 188 -31.60 3.35 1.99
N ASP A 189 -32.17 3.19 3.19
CA ASP A 189 -32.35 1.88 3.83
C ASP A 189 -33.31 1.01 3.03
N GLU A 190 -34.41 1.58 2.52
CA GLU A 190 -35.38 0.91 1.65
C GLU A 190 -34.69 0.35 0.38
N LEU A 191 -33.81 1.14 -0.24
CA LEU A 191 -33.01 0.69 -1.39
C LEU A 191 -32.02 -0.42 -1.01
N TYR A 192 -31.44 -0.36 0.19
CA TYR A 192 -30.51 -1.36 0.70
C TYR A 192 -31.17 -2.70 1.00
N GLU A 193 -32.34 -2.69 1.63
CA GLU A 193 -33.15 -3.90 1.86
C GLU A 193 -33.52 -4.60 0.54
N GLY A 194 -33.80 -3.82 -0.51
CA GLY A 194 -34.01 -4.33 -1.87
C GLY A 194 -32.83 -5.12 -2.46
N THR A 195 -31.64 -5.06 -1.84
CA THR A 195 -30.47 -5.82 -2.26
C THR A 195 -30.37 -7.22 -1.64
N ASN A 196 -31.33 -7.66 -0.84
CA ASN A 196 -31.31 -8.95 -0.14
C ASN A 196 -30.04 -9.13 0.74
N PRO A 197 -29.83 -8.24 1.74
CA PRO A 197 -28.61 -8.22 2.54
C PRO A 197 -28.44 -9.46 3.44
N ALA A 198 -29.54 -10.07 3.90
CA ALA A 198 -29.51 -11.24 4.79
C ALA A 198 -28.82 -12.49 4.18
N ASN A 199 -28.80 -12.60 2.85
CA ASN A 199 -28.22 -13.75 2.14
C ASN A 199 -26.80 -13.50 1.61
N LYS A 200 -26.14 -12.43 2.07
CA LYS A 200 -24.87 -11.95 1.50
C LYS A 200 -23.83 -11.73 2.61
N SER A 201 -22.56 -11.94 2.26
CA SER A 201 -21.45 -11.66 3.17
C SER A 201 -21.36 -10.16 3.49
N GLU A 202 -20.78 -9.81 4.63
CA GLU A 202 -20.55 -8.42 5.04
C GLU A 202 -19.78 -7.62 3.97
N LYS A 203 -18.72 -8.21 3.41
CA LYS A 203 -17.95 -7.61 2.30
C LYS A 203 -18.84 -7.31 1.08
N THR A 204 -19.75 -8.23 0.74
CA THR A 204 -20.69 -8.04 -0.36
C THR A 204 -21.72 -6.95 -0.04
N ASN A 205 -22.22 -6.89 1.19
CA ASN A 205 -23.17 -5.88 1.64
C ASN A 205 -22.58 -4.47 1.63
N ASN A 206 -21.36 -4.31 2.13
CA ASN A 206 -20.63 -3.05 2.07
C ASN A 206 -20.42 -2.58 0.62
N ASN A 207 -20.08 -3.50 -0.29
CA ASN A 207 -19.99 -3.17 -1.71
C ASN A 207 -21.34 -2.81 -2.35
N ASN A 208 -22.44 -3.41 -1.92
CA ASN A 208 -23.77 -3.08 -2.44
C ASN A 208 -24.21 -1.68 -2.01
N LYS A 209 -23.97 -1.29 -0.75
CA LYS A 209 -24.23 0.08 -0.27
C LYS A 209 -23.55 1.11 -1.17
N LYS A 210 -22.27 0.94 -1.47
CA LYS A 210 -21.52 1.83 -2.39
C LYS A 210 -22.14 1.89 -3.79
N LYS A 211 -22.57 0.76 -4.34
CA LYS A 211 -23.25 0.71 -5.64
C LYS A 211 -24.60 1.45 -5.64
N LEU A 212 -25.34 1.39 -4.53
CA LEU A 212 -26.61 2.11 -4.38
C LEU A 212 -26.40 3.63 -4.36
N VAL A 213 -25.34 4.11 -3.71
CA VAL A 213 -24.96 5.54 -3.78
C VAL A 213 -24.76 5.96 -5.23
N SER A 214 -24.01 5.19 -6.03
CA SER A 214 -23.84 5.46 -7.47
C SER A 214 -25.16 5.48 -8.23
N LEU A 215 -26.05 4.52 -7.95
CA LEU A 215 -27.37 4.44 -8.57
C LEU A 215 -28.21 5.69 -8.25
N CYS A 216 -28.18 6.17 -7.01
CA CYS A 216 -28.85 7.39 -6.60
C CYS A 216 -28.34 8.62 -7.36
N TYR A 217 -27.03 8.75 -7.54
CA TYR A 217 -26.48 9.82 -8.39
C TYR A 217 -26.92 9.70 -9.85
N PHE A 218 -26.99 8.50 -10.41
CA PHE A 218 -27.50 8.32 -11.78
C PHE A 218 -28.96 8.73 -11.89
N LEU A 219 -29.83 8.28 -10.97
CA LEU A 219 -31.23 8.70 -10.93
C LEU A 219 -31.36 10.23 -10.81
N ALA A 220 -30.57 10.84 -9.92
CA ALA A 220 -30.56 12.29 -9.75
C ALA A 220 -30.10 13.02 -11.01
N SER A 221 -29.06 12.51 -11.69
CA SER A 221 -28.52 13.10 -12.90
C SER A 221 -29.45 13.03 -14.11
N ILE A 222 -30.34 12.02 -14.16
CA ILE A 222 -31.38 11.90 -15.18
C ILE A 222 -32.47 12.95 -14.90
N ASN A 223 -32.83 13.16 -13.62
CA ASN A 223 -33.75 14.21 -13.22
C ASN A 223 -33.19 15.62 -13.49
N ASN A 224 -31.90 15.84 -13.20
CA ASN A 224 -31.22 17.12 -13.37
C ASN A 224 -29.81 16.93 -13.97
N LYS A 225 -29.65 17.35 -15.24
CA LYS A 225 -28.40 17.22 -16.00
C LYS A 225 -27.17 17.89 -15.36
N TYR A 226 -27.37 18.83 -14.44
CA TYR A 226 -26.29 19.53 -13.76
C TYR A 226 -25.68 18.72 -12.61
N ILE A 227 -26.34 17.66 -12.15
CA ILE A 227 -25.81 16.68 -11.19
C ILE A 227 -24.97 15.68 -11.97
N ASN A 228 -23.75 16.06 -12.32
CA ASN A 228 -22.90 15.27 -13.20
C ASN A 228 -21.55 14.88 -12.58
N GLY A 229 -21.35 15.08 -11.27
CA GLY A 229 -20.10 14.75 -10.57
C GLY A 229 -19.59 13.33 -10.87
N ILE A 230 -20.41 12.30 -10.58
CA ILE A 230 -20.05 10.89 -10.85
C ILE A 230 -19.76 10.62 -12.34
N LYS A 231 -20.51 11.24 -13.26
CA LYS A 231 -20.33 11.05 -14.71
C LYS A 231 -19.02 11.65 -15.19
N VAL A 232 -18.64 12.81 -14.64
CA VAL A 232 -17.37 13.48 -14.92
C VAL A 232 -16.21 12.62 -14.41
N GLU A 233 -16.33 12.04 -13.22
CA GLU A 233 -15.31 11.18 -12.63
C GLU A 233 -15.15 9.87 -13.42
N ILE A 234 -16.26 9.23 -13.82
CA ILE A 234 -16.24 8.07 -14.73
C ILE A 234 -15.58 8.42 -16.06
N GLY A 235 -15.94 9.56 -16.67
CA GLY A 235 -15.35 10.01 -17.94
C GLY A 235 -13.85 10.26 -17.82
N SER A 236 -13.40 10.90 -16.73
CA SER A 236 -11.98 11.11 -16.46
C SER A 236 -11.24 9.79 -16.27
N TYR A 237 -11.83 8.85 -15.50
CA TYR A 237 -11.27 7.53 -15.24
C TYR A 237 -11.13 6.68 -16.51
N LEU A 238 -12.16 6.64 -17.35
CA LEU A 238 -12.13 5.89 -18.61
C LEU A 238 -11.04 6.43 -19.53
N GLN A 239 -10.96 7.76 -19.67
CA GLN A 239 -9.96 8.41 -20.49
C GLN A 239 -8.53 8.17 -19.99
N THR A 240 -8.32 8.23 -18.67
CA THR A 240 -7.01 7.93 -18.06
C THR A 240 -6.65 6.46 -18.18
N SER A 241 -7.65 5.56 -18.23
CA SER A 241 -7.49 4.13 -18.47
C SER A 241 -7.37 3.75 -19.96
N GLY A 242 -7.17 4.73 -20.85
CA GLY A 242 -6.95 4.48 -22.28
C GLY A 242 -8.21 4.20 -23.11
N ALA A 243 -9.41 4.45 -22.59
CA ALA A 243 -10.65 4.27 -23.36
C ALA A 243 -10.67 5.21 -24.59
N SER A 244 -11.15 4.69 -25.72
CA SER A 244 -11.28 5.48 -26.95
C SER A 244 -12.30 6.60 -26.78
N ALA A 245 -12.17 7.66 -27.59
CA ALA A 245 -13.14 8.76 -27.62
C ALA A 245 -14.57 8.24 -27.88
N THR A 246 -14.70 7.31 -28.82
CA THR A 246 -15.97 6.65 -29.15
C THR A 246 -16.55 5.89 -27.96
N SER A 247 -15.73 5.17 -27.18
CA SER A 247 -16.19 4.46 -25.99
C SER A 247 -16.69 5.42 -24.91
N ILE A 248 -15.98 6.54 -24.69
CA ILE A 248 -16.39 7.57 -23.72
C ILE A 248 -17.70 8.22 -24.16
N ASP A 249 -17.80 8.63 -25.43
CA ASP A 249 -19.01 9.28 -25.95
C ASP A 249 -20.21 8.31 -26.01
N THR A 250 -19.98 7.02 -26.24
CA THR A 250 -21.03 5.99 -26.16
C THR A 250 -21.58 5.89 -24.73
N LEU A 251 -20.71 5.84 -23.72
CA LEU A 251 -21.12 5.81 -22.31
C LEU A 251 -21.77 7.13 -21.88
N ALA A 252 -21.37 8.26 -22.48
CA ALA A 252 -22.03 9.54 -22.28
C ALA A 252 -23.46 9.53 -22.85
N ASN A 253 -23.65 8.97 -24.04
CA ASN A 253 -24.96 8.82 -24.68
C ASN A 253 -25.89 7.87 -23.90
N LEU A 254 -25.33 6.85 -23.24
CA LEU A 254 -26.07 6.00 -22.30
C LEU A 254 -26.40 6.70 -20.96
N GLY A 255 -25.90 7.91 -20.73
CA GLY A 255 -26.10 8.65 -19.50
C GLY A 255 -25.23 8.18 -18.32
N LEU A 256 -24.23 7.34 -18.57
CA LEU A 256 -23.31 6.79 -17.55
C LEU A 256 -22.03 7.61 -17.39
N SER A 257 -21.68 8.42 -18.38
CA SER A 257 -20.48 9.26 -18.38
C SER A 257 -20.78 10.66 -18.94
N VAL A 258 -19.76 11.51 -19.05
CA VAL A 258 -19.81 12.76 -19.81
C VAL A 258 -19.08 12.61 -21.14
N THR A 259 -19.40 13.47 -22.09
CA THR A 259 -18.73 13.46 -23.40
C THR A 259 -17.22 13.70 -23.24
N ARG A 260 -16.45 13.16 -24.17
CA ARG A 260 -15.00 13.33 -24.21
C ARG A 260 -14.60 14.81 -24.17
N LYS A 261 -15.34 15.66 -24.90
CA LYS A 261 -15.16 17.12 -24.91
C LYS A 261 -15.29 17.75 -23.53
N THR A 262 -16.20 17.24 -22.69
CA THR A 262 -16.37 17.71 -21.32
C THR A 262 -15.17 17.35 -20.44
N VAL A 263 -14.66 16.12 -20.60
CA VAL A 263 -13.45 15.69 -19.88
C VAL A 263 -12.24 16.51 -20.28
N ASP A 264 -12.02 16.72 -21.59
CA ASP A 264 -10.88 17.50 -22.09
C ASP A 264 -10.92 18.97 -21.63
N ARG A 265 -12.11 19.59 -21.56
CA ARG A 265 -12.27 20.94 -21.00
C ARG A 265 -11.86 21.00 -19.52
N LYS A 266 -12.29 20.02 -18.72
CA LYS A 266 -11.91 19.95 -17.30
C LYS A 266 -10.41 19.80 -17.13
N LYS A 267 -9.78 18.95 -17.95
CA LYS A 267 -8.32 18.76 -17.98
C LYS A 267 -7.56 20.01 -18.35
N LYS A 268 -8.09 20.79 -19.28
CA LYS A 268 -7.52 22.09 -19.65
C LYS A 268 -7.58 23.06 -18.47
N ILE A 269 -8.73 23.19 -17.81
CA ILE A 269 -8.88 24.03 -16.60
C ILE A 269 -7.86 23.63 -15.53
N ILE A 270 -7.74 22.33 -15.23
CA ILE A 270 -6.76 21.83 -14.26
C ILE A 270 -5.32 22.21 -14.65
N SER A 271 -4.99 22.10 -15.93
CA SER A 271 -3.65 22.46 -16.43
C SER A 271 -3.40 23.97 -16.38
N ASP A 272 -4.41 24.78 -16.66
CA ASP A 272 -4.34 26.24 -16.68
C ASP A 272 -4.25 26.80 -15.24
N GLU A 273 -4.94 26.18 -14.28
CA GLU A 273 -4.91 26.55 -12.84
C GLU A 273 -3.71 25.96 -12.08
N HIS A 274 -2.87 25.14 -12.73
CA HIS A 274 -1.80 24.40 -12.06
C HIS A 274 -0.79 25.32 -11.38
N GLU A 275 -0.33 26.38 -12.06
CA GLU A 275 0.64 27.33 -11.50
C GLU A 275 0.13 27.96 -10.20
N GLN A 276 -1.09 28.52 -10.23
CA GLN A 276 -1.71 29.11 -9.04
C GLN A 276 -1.90 28.07 -7.91
N SER A 277 -2.16 26.81 -8.26
CA SER A 277 -2.26 25.74 -7.28
C SER A 277 -0.93 25.39 -6.62
N VAL A 278 0.21 25.55 -7.32
CA VAL A 278 1.56 25.42 -6.75
C VAL A 278 1.83 26.57 -5.80
N ASP A 279 1.55 27.79 -6.22
CA ASP A 279 1.74 29.00 -5.39
C ASP A 279 0.94 28.90 -4.08
N ASN A 280 -0.35 28.55 -4.17
CA ASN A 280 -1.21 28.33 -3.01
C ASN A 280 -0.66 27.24 -2.07
N TYR A 281 -0.12 26.16 -2.63
CA TYR A 281 0.47 25.08 -1.83
C TYR A 281 1.71 25.57 -1.08
N CYS A 282 2.62 26.30 -1.75
CA CYS A 282 3.79 26.86 -1.09
C CYS A 282 3.38 27.84 0.02
N LEU A 283 2.47 28.78 -0.26
CA LEU A 283 1.96 29.75 0.73
C LEU A 283 1.37 29.08 1.98
N GLN A 284 0.60 28.01 1.82
CA GLN A 284 0.00 27.26 2.92
C GLN A 284 1.03 26.51 3.79
N ASN A 285 2.25 26.32 3.30
CA ASN A 285 3.28 25.48 3.92
C ASN A 285 4.58 26.24 4.21
N MET A 286 4.60 27.58 4.11
CA MET A 286 5.81 28.41 4.29
C MET A 286 6.50 28.29 5.65
N GLU A 287 5.77 27.92 6.70
CA GLU A 287 6.32 27.72 8.05
C GLU A 287 6.84 26.28 8.26
N LYS A 288 6.63 25.41 7.28
CA LYS A 288 6.98 23.99 7.33
C LYS A 288 8.21 23.71 6.49
N ILE A 289 8.82 22.55 6.71
CA ILE A 289 9.88 22.06 5.85
C ILE A 289 9.34 21.66 4.47
N PHE A 290 10.07 22.04 3.43
CA PHE A 290 9.91 21.49 2.08
C PHE A 290 10.99 20.44 1.82
N ILE A 291 10.57 19.27 1.34
CA ILE A 291 11.44 18.23 0.78
C ILE A 291 11.24 18.22 -0.73
N LEU A 292 12.32 18.19 -1.49
CA LEU A 292 12.27 18.24 -2.94
C LEU A 292 12.79 16.94 -3.55
N ASN A 293 12.12 16.45 -4.58
CA ASN A 293 12.64 15.45 -5.50
C ASN A 293 12.75 16.08 -6.89
N ILE A 294 13.93 15.96 -7.50
CA ILE A 294 14.16 16.27 -8.92
C ILE A 294 14.69 15.00 -9.56
N ASP A 295 13.95 14.47 -10.51
CA ASP A 295 14.27 13.18 -11.11
C ASP A 295 13.86 13.11 -12.58
N ASP A 296 14.52 12.25 -13.34
CA ASP A 296 14.24 12.06 -14.75
C ASP A 296 13.08 11.07 -14.98
N TYR A 297 12.35 11.28 -16.07
CA TYR A 297 11.30 10.37 -16.51
C TYR A 297 11.47 10.09 -17.98
N HIS A 298 11.53 8.80 -18.30
CA HIS A 298 11.63 8.28 -19.65
C HIS A 298 10.31 7.61 -20.06
N ASN A 299 9.81 7.94 -21.24
CA ASN A 299 8.60 7.30 -21.77
C ASN A 299 8.95 5.89 -22.32
N ILE A 300 8.61 4.84 -21.57
CA ILE A 300 9.12 3.45 -21.79
C ILE A 300 8.30 2.62 -22.79
N HIS A 301 7.30 3.19 -23.46
CA HIS A 301 6.46 2.40 -24.37
C HIS A 301 7.17 2.22 -25.74
N ARG A 302 7.69 1.02 -26.01
CA ARG A 302 8.59 0.69 -27.14
C ARG A 302 7.94 -0.19 -28.22
N ARG A 303 8.10 0.19 -29.50
CA ARG A 303 8.07 -0.76 -30.64
C ARG A 303 9.48 -1.29 -30.94
N THR A 304 9.67 -2.60 -30.86
CA THR A 304 10.93 -3.30 -31.21
C THR A 304 11.15 -3.52 -32.70
N LYS A 305 10.53 -2.72 -33.59
CA LYS A 305 10.84 -2.76 -35.02
C LYS A 305 11.03 -1.35 -35.57
N PRO A 306 12.27 -0.96 -35.94
CA PRO A 306 12.49 0.25 -36.72
C PRO A 306 11.70 0.13 -38.02
N SER A 307 10.71 0.99 -38.24
CA SER A 307 10.25 1.26 -39.60
C SER A 307 11.27 2.18 -40.26
N LEU A 308 11.57 1.94 -41.53
CA LEU A 308 12.57 2.62 -42.39
C LEU A 308 12.49 4.17 -42.44
N LEU A 309 11.58 4.82 -41.70
CA LEU A 309 11.26 6.25 -41.81
C LEU A 309 11.23 7.04 -40.50
N GLU A 310 11.38 6.44 -39.31
CA GLU A 310 11.33 7.20 -38.04
C GLU A 310 12.47 6.78 -37.09
N THR A 311 13.36 7.72 -36.79
CA THR A 311 14.29 7.62 -35.65
C THR A 311 13.51 7.74 -34.35
N HIS A 312 13.82 6.88 -33.38
CA HIS A 312 13.20 6.76 -32.06
C HIS A 312 12.92 8.11 -31.36
N ASN A 313 11.65 8.39 -31.00
CA ASN A 313 11.29 9.56 -30.20
C ASN A 313 11.17 9.17 -28.71
N ILE A 314 12.29 8.99 -28.02
CA ILE A 314 12.30 8.94 -26.55
C ILE A 314 12.20 10.38 -26.04
N PHE A 315 11.12 10.67 -25.31
CA PHE A 315 10.99 11.94 -24.63
C PHE A 315 11.64 11.84 -23.24
N HIS A 316 12.57 12.74 -22.96
CA HIS A 316 13.19 12.92 -21.64
C HIS A 316 12.47 14.04 -20.91
N PHE A 317 11.91 13.72 -19.75
CA PHE A 317 11.25 14.69 -18.89
C PHE A 317 11.95 14.83 -17.55
N VAL A 318 11.80 15.99 -16.92
CA VAL A 318 12.17 16.23 -15.52
C VAL A 318 10.92 16.37 -14.70
N THR A 319 10.86 15.64 -13.59
CA THR A 319 9.83 15.78 -12.56
C THR A 319 10.39 16.61 -11.42
N ILE A 320 9.71 17.70 -11.07
CA ILE A 320 10.03 18.52 -9.90
C ILE A 320 8.88 18.39 -8.92
N LEU A 321 9.09 17.64 -7.83
CA LEU A 321 8.07 17.31 -6.85
C LEU A 321 8.47 17.85 -5.47
N LEU A 322 7.63 18.71 -4.91
CA LEU A 322 7.74 19.17 -3.52
C LEU A 322 6.91 18.29 -2.60
N ASN A 323 7.35 18.13 -1.37
CA ASN A 323 6.60 17.52 -0.28
C ASN A 323 6.72 18.39 0.97
N SER A 324 5.61 18.59 1.68
CA SER A 324 5.60 19.33 2.95
C SER A 324 4.82 18.54 3.98
N ASN A 325 5.44 18.22 5.11
CA ASN A 325 4.77 17.48 6.17
C ASN A 325 4.20 18.45 7.22
N SER A 326 2.97 18.22 7.67
CA SER A 326 2.20 19.16 8.50
C SER A 326 2.84 19.48 9.85
N ASN A 327 3.73 18.63 10.36
CA ASN A 327 4.17 18.66 11.76
C ASN A 327 5.64 19.10 11.95
N ILE A 328 6.34 19.49 10.89
CA ILE A 328 7.79 19.75 10.95
C ILE A 328 8.08 21.19 10.51
N PRO A 329 8.68 22.02 11.38
CA PRO A 329 9.00 23.40 11.05
C PRO A 329 10.12 23.48 10.01
N ARG A 330 10.16 24.58 9.28
CA ARG A 330 11.28 24.95 8.40
C ARG A 330 12.62 24.97 9.16
N ILE A 331 13.70 24.59 8.47
CA ILE A 331 15.05 24.51 9.05
C ILE A 331 15.85 25.73 8.62
N PRO A 332 16.48 26.47 9.55
CA PRO A 332 17.30 27.62 9.19
C PRO A 332 18.55 27.20 8.40
N TYR A 333 18.94 28.02 7.45
CA TYR A 333 20.18 27.90 6.68
C TYR A 333 21.42 28.10 7.56
N CYS A 334 21.32 28.99 8.54
CA CYS A 334 22.36 29.27 9.52
C CYS A 334 21.76 29.25 10.93
N SER A 335 22.40 28.50 11.85
CA SER A 335 22.01 28.42 13.26
C SER A 335 23.23 28.60 14.14
N ASN A 336 23.19 29.55 15.08
CA ASN A 336 24.33 29.87 15.96
C ASN A 336 25.65 30.14 15.19
N ASN A 337 25.58 30.87 14.07
CA ASN A 337 26.70 31.14 13.15
C ASN A 337 27.30 29.89 12.47
N ILE A 338 26.61 28.74 12.54
CA ILE A 338 26.97 27.52 11.82
C ILE A 338 26.08 27.43 10.58
N LEU A 339 26.71 27.36 9.40
CA LEU A 339 26.05 27.15 8.12
C LEU A 339 25.62 25.69 7.97
N ILE A 340 24.57 25.43 7.18
CA ILE A 340 24.16 24.07 6.81
C ILE A 340 25.26 23.33 6.02
N HIS A 341 25.97 24.04 5.14
CA HIS A 341 27.04 23.49 4.32
C HIS A 341 28.35 23.48 5.09
N ASN A 342 29.00 22.32 5.16
CA ASN A 342 30.33 22.20 5.74
C ASN A 342 31.33 23.03 4.90
N PRO A 343 32.06 24.01 5.48
CA PRO A 343 33.05 24.81 4.76
C PRO A 343 34.18 23.99 4.11
N LYS A 344 34.43 22.77 4.61
CA LYS A 344 35.40 21.83 4.01
C LYS A 344 34.80 20.99 2.87
N GLY A 345 33.52 21.18 2.53
CA GLY A 345 32.78 20.34 1.61
C GLY A 345 32.49 18.96 2.22
N ILE A 346 33.29 17.97 1.86
CA ILE A 346 33.18 16.60 2.38
C ILE A 346 34.42 16.34 3.24
N ASP A 347 34.26 16.11 4.55
CA ASP A 347 35.36 16.00 5.51
C ASP A 347 35.77 14.53 5.73
N PRO A 348 36.83 14.02 5.06
CA PRO A 348 37.27 12.64 5.24
C PRO A 348 37.80 12.37 6.65
N LYS A 349 38.36 13.39 7.33
CA LYS A 349 38.93 13.20 8.68
C LYS A 349 37.83 12.94 9.68
N LEU A 350 36.72 13.68 9.59
CA LEU A 350 35.55 13.50 10.45
C LEU A 350 34.93 12.11 10.30
N ILE A 351 34.83 11.60 9.06
CA ILE A 351 34.32 10.23 8.81
C ILE A 351 35.26 9.18 9.42
N ILE A 352 36.57 9.30 9.15
CA ILE A 352 37.57 8.33 9.65
C ILE A 352 37.58 8.30 11.19
N GLU A 353 37.53 9.46 11.83
CA GLU A 353 37.46 9.57 13.30
C GLU A 353 36.19 8.90 13.85
N LYS A 354 35.03 9.14 13.24
CA LYS A 354 33.77 8.49 13.62
C LYS A 354 33.80 6.98 13.40
N PHE A 355 34.40 6.53 12.29
CA PHE A 355 34.57 5.10 12.02
C PHE A 355 35.43 4.45 13.09
N GLU A 356 36.59 5.03 13.37
CA GLU A 356 37.50 4.53 14.39
C GLU A 356 36.82 4.46 15.76
N ASN A 357 36.17 5.54 16.19
CA ASN A 357 35.69 5.67 17.57
C ASN A 357 34.34 4.98 17.82
N HIS A 358 33.50 4.82 16.80
CA HIS A 358 32.13 4.34 16.98
C HIS A 358 31.80 3.08 16.16
N PHE A 359 32.05 3.11 14.84
CA PHE A 359 31.50 2.09 13.94
C PHE A 359 32.36 0.83 13.78
N MET A 360 33.69 0.89 13.97
CA MET A 360 34.55 -0.27 13.71
C MET A 360 34.22 -1.48 14.60
N ASN A 361 33.79 -1.27 15.85
CA ASN A 361 33.35 -2.36 16.73
C ASN A 361 32.01 -2.95 16.24
N GLN A 362 31.07 -2.09 15.83
CA GLN A 362 29.77 -2.51 15.30
C GLN A 362 29.95 -3.36 14.02
N ILE A 363 30.74 -2.87 13.05
CA ILE A 363 31.00 -3.57 11.78
C ILE A 363 31.75 -4.90 11.99
N GLY A 364 32.44 -5.10 13.12
CA GLY A 364 33.07 -6.37 13.46
C GLY A 364 32.06 -7.51 13.73
N LYS A 365 30.83 -7.16 14.12
CA LYS A 365 29.72 -8.10 14.36
C LYS A 365 28.87 -8.29 13.12
N SER A 366 28.22 -9.44 12.99
CA SER A 366 27.29 -9.67 11.89
C SER A 366 26.07 -8.75 11.99
N TYR A 367 25.47 -8.41 10.86
CA TYR A 367 24.23 -7.63 10.86
C TYR A 367 23.12 -8.36 11.62
N TYR A 368 23.03 -9.69 11.50
CA TYR A 368 22.06 -10.49 12.23
C TYR A 368 22.17 -10.27 13.75
N GLU A 369 23.37 -10.38 14.33
CA GLU A 369 23.59 -10.14 15.76
C GLU A 369 23.20 -8.73 16.18
N GLN A 370 23.51 -7.74 15.35
CA GLN A 370 23.15 -6.35 15.62
C GLN A 370 21.63 -6.13 15.53
N ASN A 371 20.97 -6.73 14.54
CA ASN A 371 19.54 -6.63 14.35
C ASN A 371 18.75 -7.25 15.51
N GLU A 372 19.22 -8.36 16.08
CA GLU A 372 18.63 -8.94 17.29
C GLU A 372 18.59 -7.93 18.46
N LEU A 373 19.61 -7.08 18.61
CA LEU A 373 19.62 -6.02 19.62
C LEU A 373 18.63 -4.89 19.32
N TRP A 374 18.32 -4.67 18.04
CA TRP A 374 17.42 -3.63 17.57
C TRP A 374 15.95 -4.03 17.56
N LYS A 375 15.62 -5.33 17.58
CA LYS A 375 14.23 -5.82 17.55
C LYS A 375 13.30 -5.15 18.56
N GLN A 376 13.81 -4.77 19.73
CA GLN A 376 13.04 -4.05 20.75
C GLN A 376 12.58 -2.65 20.32
N PHE A 377 13.23 -2.04 19.34
CA PHE A 377 12.91 -0.71 18.79
C PHE A 377 12.12 -0.77 17.49
N LEU A 378 11.89 -1.97 16.94
CA LEU A 378 11.28 -2.18 15.64
C LEU A 378 9.85 -2.72 15.77
N ILE A 379 9.06 -2.54 14.72
CA ILE A 379 7.71 -3.10 14.64
C ILE A 379 7.80 -4.62 14.65
N LYS A 380 6.89 -5.28 15.35
CA LYS A 380 6.83 -6.74 15.43
C LYS A 380 6.73 -7.36 14.05
N ASP A 381 7.54 -8.41 13.82
CA ASP A 381 7.47 -9.25 12.64
C ASP A 381 6.05 -9.85 12.51
N SER A 382 5.34 -9.44 11.45
CA SER A 382 4.06 -10.02 11.05
C SER A 382 4.12 -10.43 9.59
N TYR A 383 3.26 -11.36 9.20
CA TYR A 383 3.11 -11.77 7.81
C TYR A 383 2.76 -10.59 6.89
N GLU A 384 1.85 -9.73 7.34
CA GLU A 384 1.42 -8.54 6.60
C GLU A 384 2.60 -7.60 6.34
N ASN A 385 3.41 -7.34 7.38
CA ASN A 385 4.62 -6.50 7.27
C ASN A 385 5.64 -7.11 6.30
N ARG A 386 5.83 -8.44 6.35
CA ARG A 386 6.74 -9.13 5.43
C ARG A 386 6.27 -9.05 3.98
N VAL A 387 4.98 -9.28 3.71
CA VAL A 387 4.40 -9.12 2.35
C VAL A 387 4.53 -7.68 1.87
N GLU A 388 4.41 -6.71 2.77
CA GLU A 388 4.61 -5.31 2.44
C GLU A 388 6.08 -4.98 2.08
N ASN A 389 7.04 -5.55 2.82
CA ASN A 389 8.48 -5.42 2.57
C ASN A 389 8.87 -6.00 1.20
N LEU A 390 8.29 -7.15 0.82
CA LEU A 390 8.50 -7.75 -0.50
C LEU A 390 8.04 -6.81 -1.64
N ASN A 391 7.01 -6.01 -1.39
CA ASN A 391 6.41 -5.06 -2.33
C ASN A 391 6.94 -3.62 -2.16
N VAL A 392 8.09 -3.42 -1.51
CA VAL A 392 8.62 -2.07 -1.26
C VAL A 392 8.98 -1.31 -2.54
N HIS A 393 9.46 -2.04 -3.55
CA HIS A 393 9.77 -1.52 -4.89
C HIS A 393 8.63 -1.79 -5.90
N ASN A 394 7.43 -2.10 -5.41
CA ASN A 394 6.25 -2.29 -6.24
C ASN A 394 5.36 -1.05 -6.17
N TYR A 395 5.44 -0.22 -7.21
CA TYR A 395 4.77 1.06 -7.30
C TYR A 395 3.39 0.97 -7.97
N ASP A 396 2.78 -0.21 -8.09
CA ASP A 396 1.43 -0.35 -8.66
C ASP A 396 0.44 0.50 -7.86
N GLY A 397 -0.25 1.42 -8.54
CA GLY A 397 -1.22 2.33 -7.94
C GLY A 397 -2.36 1.64 -7.16
N ARG A 398 -2.54 0.33 -7.36
CA ARG A 398 -3.52 -0.49 -6.63
C ARG A 398 -3.06 -0.95 -5.24
N ILE A 399 -1.77 -0.84 -4.93
CA ILE A 399 -1.13 -1.27 -3.66
C ILE A 399 -1.05 -0.10 -2.65
N GLN A 400 -1.34 1.13 -3.09
CA GLN A 400 -1.14 2.41 -2.37
C GLN A 400 -1.84 2.55 -1.01
N LYS A 401 -2.77 1.66 -0.63
CA LYS A 401 -3.76 1.92 0.44
C LYS A 401 -3.32 1.64 1.88
N HIS A 402 -2.06 1.29 2.14
CA HIS A 402 -1.71 0.73 3.46
C HIS A 402 -0.89 1.61 4.40
N GLN A 403 -0.24 2.71 3.98
CA GLN A 403 0.54 3.56 4.89
C GLN A 403 0.65 5.03 4.47
N GLU A 404 0.66 5.94 5.44
CA GLU A 404 0.84 7.40 5.26
C GLU A 404 2.12 7.75 4.49
N LEU A 405 3.21 6.98 4.71
CA LEU A 405 4.52 7.19 4.07
C LEU A 405 4.55 6.88 2.57
N ARG A 406 3.54 6.18 2.04
CA ARG A 406 3.40 5.90 0.60
C ARG A 406 2.40 6.85 -0.09
N SER A 407 1.76 7.72 0.68
CA SER A 407 0.76 8.66 0.19
C SER A 407 1.42 9.87 -0.48
N LEU A 408 0.88 10.29 -1.62
CA LEU A 408 1.25 11.54 -2.29
C LEU A 408 0.45 12.74 -1.77
N ASN A 409 -0.36 12.58 -0.72
CA ASN A 409 -1.29 13.60 -0.23
C ASN A 409 -0.62 14.93 0.11
N ASN A 410 0.59 14.84 0.66
CA ASN A 410 1.41 15.95 1.11
C ASN A 410 2.43 16.39 0.06
N SER A 411 2.30 15.92 -1.18
CA SER A 411 3.18 16.31 -2.28
C SER A 411 2.52 17.36 -3.18
N LYS A 412 3.33 18.08 -3.97
CA LYS A 412 2.96 19.02 -5.01
C LYS A 412 3.93 18.94 -6.18
N LEU A 413 3.44 18.63 -7.37
CA LEU A 413 4.18 18.77 -8.61
C LEU A 413 4.37 20.26 -8.86
N VAL A 414 5.62 20.72 -8.86
CA VAL A 414 5.98 22.09 -9.23
C VAL A 414 5.90 22.22 -10.73
N ASP A 415 6.56 21.30 -11.45
CA ASP A 415 6.41 21.17 -12.89
C ASP A 415 6.84 19.78 -13.38
N PHE A 416 6.41 19.44 -14.60
CA PHE A 416 6.84 18.28 -15.35
C PHE A 416 7.19 18.73 -16.76
N ILE A 417 8.48 18.81 -17.06
CA ILE A 417 8.99 19.51 -18.25
C ILE A 417 9.74 18.58 -19.18
N LEU A 418 9.69 18.86 -20.48
CA LEU A 418 10.50 18.15 -21.48
C LEU A 418 11.92 18.74 -21.47
N HIS A 419 12.82 18.12 -20.71
CA HIS A 419 14.19 18.59 -20.50
C HIS A 419 15.07 17.39 -20.13
N PRO A 420 16.34 17.32 -20.59
CA PRO A 420 17.30 16.32 -20.11
C PRO A 420 17.69 16.60 -18.65
N LEU A 421 18.22 15.60 -17.95
CA LEU A 421 18.75 15.75 -16.59
C LEU A 421 20.11 15.07 -16.45
N HIS A 422 21.04 15.42 -17.33
CA HIS A 422 22.29 14.70 -17.53
C HIS A 422 23.53 15.46 -17.04
N SER A 423 23.42 16.78 -16.89
CA SER A 423 24.53 17.66 -16.53
C SER A 423 24.25 18.51 -15.29
N THR A 424 25.31 19.06 -14.67
CA THR A 424 25.14 20.03 -13.57
C THR A 424 24.33 21.26 -14.00
N LYS A 425 24.43 21.68 -15.27
CA LYS A 425 23.66 22.80 -15.81
C LYS A 425 22.17 22.46 -15.87
N ASP A 426 21.81 21.24 -16.29
CA ASP A 426 20.42 20.79 -16.36
C ASP A 426 19.76 20.78 -14.97
N TYR A 427 20.50 20.35 -13.94
CA TYR A 427 20.04 20.41 -12.55
C TYR A 427 19.89 21.86 -12.04
N ILE A 428 20.78 22.77 -12.43
CA ILE A 428 20.66 24.20 -12.11
C ILE A 428 19.42 24.80 -12.78
N GLU A 429 19.21 24.53 -14.08
CA GLU A 429 18.05 24.99 -14.83
C GLU A 429 16.74 24.45 -14.24
N SER A 430 16.72 23.18 -13.86
CA SER A 430 15.58 22.57 -13.16
C SER A 430 15.33 23.20 -11.78
N SER A 431 16.40 23.46 -11.01
CA SER A 431 16.29 24.13 -9.70
C SER A 431 15.79 25.57 -9.81
N ASN A 432 16.15 26.29 -10.88
CA ASN A 432 15.69 27.65 -11.12
C ASN A 432 14.17 27.75 -11.33
N ILE A 433 13.50 26.67 -11.76
CA ILE A 433 12.04 26.63 -11.87
C ILE A 433 11.41 26.72 -10.47
N LEU A 434 11.97 26.01 -9.50
CA LEU A 434 11.56 26.11 -8.09
C LEU A 434 11.81 27.53 -7.56
N PHE A 435 12.98 28.12 -7.85
CA PHE A 435 13.31 29.46 -7.35
C PHE A 435 12.34 30.52 -7.87
N LYS A 436 11.97 30.46 -9.16
CA LYS A 436 10.95 31.33 -9.74
C LYS A 436 9.60 31.20 -9.02
N VAL A 437 9.22 30.01 -8.55
CA VAL A 437 8.00 29.87 -7.74
C VAL A 437 8.10 30.71 -6.48
N PHE A 438 9.19 30.62 -5.72
CA PHE A 438 9.36 31.41 -4.50
C PHE A 438 9.52 32.91 -4.76
N GLU A 439 10.12 33.32 -5.88
CA GLU A 439 10.20 34.73 -6.29
C GLU A 439 8.82 35.34 -6.56
N ARG A 440 7.92 34.58 -7.20
CA ARG A 440 6.54 35.03 -7.47
C ARG A 440 5.69 35.23 -6.21
N LEU A 441 6.04 34.57 -5.10
CA LEU A 441 5.27 34.62 -3.86
C LEU A 441 5.44 35.93 -3.07
N GLU A 442 6.10 36.96 -3.64
CA GLU A 442 6.26 38.34 -3.15
C GLU A 442 5.94 38.50 -1.66
N ASN A 443 6.98 38.42 -0.79
CA ASN A 443 7.03 38.49 0.69
C ASN A 443 7.66 37.26 1.38
N THR A 444 8.27 36.34 0.63
CA THR A 444 8.86 35.14 1.23
C THR A 444 10.36 35.02 0.97
N GLU A 445 11.19 35.56 1.86
CA GLU A 445 12.65 35.36 1.94
C GLU A 445 13.01 33.91 2.37
N TYR A 446 12.22 32.91 1.94
CA TYR A 446 12.37 31.54 2.43
C TYR A 446 13.69 30.95 1.99
N LEU A 447 14.05 31.11 0.71
CA LEU A 447 15.29 30.57 0.16
C LEU A 447 16.53 31.31 0.67
N ASP A 448 16.37 32.49 1.28
CA ASP A 448 17.48 33.26 1.84
C ASP A 448 17.81 32.80 3.27
N HIS A 449 16.82 32.30 4.00
CA HIS A 449 16.94 31.99 5.43
C HIS A 449 16.76 30.52 5.79
N TYR A 450 16.19 29.71 4.91
CA TYR A 450 15.78 28.33 5.20
C TYR A 450 16.24 27.34 4.14
N VAL A 451 16.26 26.07 4.53
CA VAL A 451 16.80 24.98 3.73
C VAL A 451 15.69 24.12 3.13
N ILE A 452 15.92 23.64 1.90
CA ILE A 452 15.12 22.61 1.22
C ILE A 452 16.02 21.39 0.97
N PRO A 453 15.86 20.30 1.75
CA PRO A 453 16.48 19.03 1.45
C PRO A 453 16.02 18.45 0.12
N ILE A 454 16.97 18.05 -0.73
CA ILE A 454 16.70 17.39 -1.99
C ILE A 454 17.06 15.92 -1.84
N ILE A 455 16.07 15.04 -2.02
CA ILE A 455 16.29 13.59 -1.99
C ILE A 455 16.34 13.12 -3.44
N ALA A 456 17.51 12.69 -3.86
CA ALA A 456 17.76 12.27 -5.24
C ALA A 456 18.72 11.09 -5.29
N ASP A 457 18.77 10.45 -6.45
CA ASP A 457 19.76 9.44 -6.77
C ASP A 457 21.20 10.01 -6.83
N TRP A 458 22.16 9.21 -7.29
CA TRP A 458 23.54 9.66 -7.37
C TRP A 458 23.75 10.89 -8.28
N PRO A 459 23.33 10.87 -9.57
CA PRO A 459 23.33 12.06 -10.43
C PRO A 459 22.78 13.32 -9.76
N GLY A 460 21.61 13.24 -9.12
CA GLY A 460 21.01 14.39 -8.45
C GLY A 460 21.81 14.86 -7.24
N GLN A 461 22.31 13.92 -6.43
CA GLN A 461 23.13 14.26 -5.27
C GLN A 461 24.43 14.96 -5.68
N VAL A 462 25.14 14.44 -6.69
CA VAL A 462 26.48 14.92 -7.06
C VAL A 462 26.43 16.21 -7.87
N ASN A 463 25.49 16.36 -8.80
CA ASN A 463 25.42 17.52 -9.68
C ASN A 463 24.96 18.77 -8.91
N ILE A 464 23.94 18.65 -8.07
CA ILE A 464 23.49 19.77 -7.23
C ILE A 464 24.59 20.16 -6.23
N ARG A 465 25.28 19.18 -5.64
CA ARG A 465 26.41 19.46 -4.74
C ARG A 465 27.57 20.15 -5.45
N ARG A 466 27.82 19.83 -6.72
CA ARG A 466 28.81 20.52 -7.53
C ARG A 466 28.41 21.98 -7.75
N ALA A 467 27.14 22.25 -8.06
CA ALA A 467 26.64 23.63 -8.20
C ALA A 467 26.84 24.42 -6.89
N ILE A 468 26.49 23.85 -5.74
CA ILE A 468 26.70 24.45 -4.41
C ILE A 468 28.19 24.73 -4.16
N THR A 469 29.05 23.74 -4.42
CA THR A 469 30.50 23.85 -4.21
C THR A 469 31.10 24.96 -5.06
N LEU A 470 30.69 25.06 -6.33
CA LEU A 470 31.14 26.13 -7.23
C LEU A 470 30.63 27.51 -6.79
N ARG A 471 29.38 27.61 -6.31
CA ARG A 471 28.82 28.87 -5.78
C ARG A 471 29.51 29.32 -4.49
N ILE A 472 29.88 28.39 -3.60
CA ILE A 472 30.65 28.69 -2.38
C ILE A 472 32.06 29.15 -2.75
N ASN A 473 32.75 28.45 -3.66
CA ASN A 473 34.15 28.72 -3.96
C ASN A 473 34.39 29.96 -4.83
N LYS A 474 33.47 30.30 -5.74
CA LYS A 474 33.63 31.39 -6.72
C LYS A 474 32.64 32.54 -6.53
N GLU A 475 31.76 32.43 -5.54
CA GLU A 475 30.71 33.40 -5.28
C GLU A 475 29.93 33.80 -6.55
N ILE A 476 29.72 35.09 -6.79
CA ILE A 476 29.01 35.65 -7.95
C ILE A 476 29.69 35.27 -9.27
N ALA A 477 31.03 35.11 -9.27
CA ALA A 477 31.78 34.75 -10.48
C ALA A 477 31.48 33.31 -10.97
N SER A 478 30.77 32.50 -10.20
CA SER A 478 30.28 31.19 -10.64
C SER A 478 29.19 31.28 -11.72
N GLY A 479 28.43 32.38 -11.78
CA GLY A 479 27.23 32.50 -12.61
C GLY A 479 26.02 31.67 -12.11
N ILE A 480 26.11 31.09 -10.91
CA ILE A 480 25.05 30.27 -10.29
C ILE A 480 24.28 31.15 -9.29
N SER A 481 22.94 31.03 -9.27
CA SER A 481 22.10 31.76 -8.30
C SER A 481 22.51 31.46 -6.86
N GLU A 482 22.43 32.47 -5.98
CA GLU A 482 22.65 32.29 -4.54
C GLU A 482 21.63 31.35 -3.89
N GLN A 483 20.41 31.32 -4.43
CA GLN A 483 19.33 30.45 -3.98
C GLN A 483 19.71 28.96 -4.02
N ILE A 484 20.72 28.55 -4.82
CA ILE A 484 21.23 27.17 -4.81
C ILE A 484 21.74 26.75 -3.42
N LEU A 485 22.23 27.70 -2.61
CA LEU A 485 22.76 27.42 -1.26
C LEU A 485 21.65 27.03 -0.28
N SER A 486 20.39 27.37 -0.57
CA SER A 486 19.22 26.90 0.20
C SER A 486 18.97 25.39 0.05
N LEU A 487 19.55 24.75 -0.96
CA LEU A 487 19.34 23.33 -1.24
C LEU A 487 20.37 22.47 -0.51
N ILE A 488 19.96 21.33 0.05
CA ILE A 488 20.87 20.33 0.61
C ILE A 488 20.63 18.95 -0.04
N PRO A 489 21.51 18.50 -0.95
CA PRO A 489 21.32 17.21 -1.62
C PRO A 489 21.69 16.03 -0.72
N LEU A 490 20.73 15.15 -0.47
CA LEU A 490 20.82 13.88 0.24
C LEU A 490 20.58 12.73 -0.72
N ILE A 491 21.30 11.62 -0.51
CA ILE A 491 21.12 10.40 -1.30
C ILE A 491 19.78 9.74 -0.95
N GLY A 492 19.06 9.32 -1.97
CA GLY A 492 17.82 8.55 -1.90
C GLY A 492 17.96 7.24 -1.12
N PRO A 493 17.28 7.09 0.03
CA PRO A 493 17.30 5.85 0.81
C PRO A 493 16.77 4.65 0.04
N LEU A 494 15.75 4.85 -0.80
CA LEU A 494 15.19 3.81 -1.65
C LEU A 494 16.21 3.38 -2.71
N HIS A 495 16.91 4.33 -3.34
CA HIS A 495 18.00 4.08 -4.28
C HIS A 495 19.19 3.34 -3.66
N ILE A 496 19.62 3.67 -2.43
CA ILE A 496 20.63 2.88 -1.70
C ILE A 496 20.17 1.44 -1.57
N SER A 497 18.91 1.24 -1.20
CA SER A 497 18.33 -0.08 -0.98
C SER A 497 18.18 -0.87 -2.28
N LEU A 498 17.80 -0.22 -3.38
CA LEU A 498 17.72 -0.82 -4.71
C LEU A 498 19.11 -1.27 -5.18
N ASN A 499 20.06 -0.33 -5.21
CA ASN A 499 21.42 -0.56 -5.71
C ASN A 499 22.17 -1.61 -4.90
N SER A 500 21.96 -1.66 -3.58
CA SER A 500 22.59 -2.68 -2.73
C SER A 500 22.04 -4.08 -3.02
N ARG A 501 20.72 -4.25 -3.17
CA ARG A 501 20.11 -5.54 -3.56
C ARG A 501 20.56 -5.99 -4.94
N GLU A 502 20.53 -5.11 -5.94
CA GLU A 502 20.97 -5.44 -7.31
C GLU A 502 22.46 -5.80 -7.36
N THR A 503 23.32 -4.99 -6.72
CA THR A 503 24.76 -5.24 -6.68
C THR A 503 25.05 -6.58 -6.01
N LEU A 504 24.37 -6.89 -4.90
CA LEU A 504 24.53 -8.14 -4.19
C LEU A 504 24.06 -9.32 -5.06
N PHE A 505 22.86 -9.23 -5.64
CA PHE A 505 22.30 -10.28 -6.49
C PHE A 505 23.16 -10.58 -7.71
N GLN A 506 23.63 -9.54 -8.41
CA GLN A 506 24.49 -9.69 -9.58
C GLN A 506 25.88 -10.26 -9.21
N THR A 507 26.45 -9.83 -8.08
CA THR A 507 27.76 -10.33 -7.64
C THR A 507 27.72 -11.81 -7.27
N TYR A 508 26.65 -12.25 -6.62
CA TYR A 508 26.45 -13.62 -6.19
C TYR A 508 25.46 -14.38 -7.10
N HIS A 509 25.36 -13.98 -8.37
CA HIS A 509 24.42 -14.59 -9.31
C HIS A 509 24.61 -16.10 -9.40
N PHE A 510 25.85 -16.59 -9.37
CA PHE A 510 26.17 -18.02 -9.34
C PHE A 510 25.47 -18.77 -8.20
N PHE A 511 25.44 -18.19 -7.00
CA PHE A 511 24.76 -18.78 -5.84
C PHE A 511 23.23 -18.69 -6.00
N PHE A 512 22.71 -17.53 -6.43
CA PHE A 512 21.27 -17.34 -6.58
C PHE A 512 20.67 -18.13 -7.73
N GLU A 513 21.42 -18.38 -8.80
CA GLU A 513 21.03 -19.24 -9.91
C GLU A 513 20.93 -20.71 -9.46
N MET A 514 21.93 -21.22 -8.72
CA MET A 514 21.87 -22.56 -8.11
C MET A 514 20.64 -22.70 -7.19
N LEU A 515 20.41 -21.71 -6.32
CA LEU A 515 19.24 -21.70 -5.44
C LEU A 515 17.93 -21.65 -6.22
N TYR A 516 17.86 -20.82 -7.26
CA TYR A 516 16.65 -20.67 -8.08
C TYR A 516 16.29 -21.97 -8.81
N HIS A 517 17.28 -22.67 -9.37
CA HIS A 517 17.10 -23.97 -10.01
C HIS A 517 16.65 -25.04 -9.01
N ASP A 518 17.23 -25.07 -7.81
CA ASP A 518 16.77 -25.97 -6.76
C ASP A 518 15.30 -25.70 -6.41
N LEU A 519 14.93 -24.43 -6.20
CA LEU A 519 13.58 -24.02 -5.81
C LEU A 519 12.53 -24.32 -6.89
N PHE A 520 12.78 -23.95 -8.14
CA PHE A 520 11.77 -23.91 -9.21
C PHE A 520 11.99 -24.91 -10.35
N GLY A 521 13.10 -25.64 -10.32
CA GLY A 521 13.50 -26.68 -11.27
C GLY A 521 14.45 -26.19 -12.36
N ASP A 522 15.35 -27.06 -12.79
CA ASP A 522 16.46 -26.79 -13.74
C ASP A 522 16.02 -26.24 -15.11
N LYS A 523 14.76 -26.44 -15.50
CA LYS A 523 14.22 -25.93 -16.77
C LYS A 523 13.83 -24.45 -16.72
N LYS A 524 13.79 -23.84 -15.53
CA LYS A 524 13.45 -22.42 -15.35
C LYS A 524 14.73 -21.60 -15.46
N VAL A 525 14.70 -20.56 -16.29
CA VAL A 525 15.85 -19.66 -16.50
C VAL A 525 15.68 -18.46 -15.60
N LEU A 526 16.70 -18.16 -14.80
CA LEU A 526 16.79 -16.91 -14.05
C LEU A 526 17.49 -15.86 -14.92
N SER A 527 16.83 -14.73 -15.17
CA SER A 527 17.48 -13.60 -15.87
C SER A 527 18.70 -13.10 -15.07
N GLN A 528 19.75 -12.66 -15.77
CA GLN A 528 20.89 -11.95 -15.17
C GLN A 528 20.46 -10.65 -14.46
N LYS A 529 19.35 -10.05 -14.91
CA LYS A 529 18.70 -8.89 -14.30
C LYS A 529 17.22 -9.18 -14.13
N PRO A 530 16.83 -9.95 -13.11
CA PRO A 530 15.43 -10.26 -12.88
C PRO A 530 14.70 -9.03 -12.32
N LYS A 531 13.36 -9.04 -12.37
CA LYS A 531 12.54 -7.96 -11.81
C LYS A 531 12.86 -7.78 -10.32
N GLN A 532 12.78 -6.54 -9.83
CA GLN A 532 13.07 -6.24 -8.42
C GLN A 532 12.21 -7.06 -7.43
N THR A 533 10.97 -7.40 -7.80
CA THR A 533 10.10 -8.28 -7.00
C THR A 533 10.65 -9.71 -6.86
N VAL A 534 11.31 -10.23 -7.90
CA VAL A 534 11.96 -11.55 -7.89
C VAL A 534 13.23 -11.49 -7.05
N ILE A 535 14.05 -10.45 -7.21
CA ILE A 535 15.24 -10.21 -6.36
C ILE A 535 14.83 -10.18 -4.89
N ASN A 536 13.81 -9.38 -4.54
CA ASN A 536 13.32 -9.27 -3.17
C ASN A 536 12.85 -10.62 -2.63
N LEU A 537 12.10 -11.40 -3.41
CA LEU A 537 11.61 -12.72 -2.99
C LEU A 537 12.78 -13.68 -2.71
N ILE A 538 13.74 -13.79 -3.63
CA ILE A 538 14.86 -14.73 -3.48
C ILE A 538 15.72 -14.34 -2.27
N LEU A 539 16.03 -13.06 -2.09
CA LEU A 539 16.78 -12.57 -0.92
C LEU A 539 16.03 -12.86 0.39
N ASP A 540 14.72 -12.59 0.45
CA ASP A 540 13.88 -12.85 1.62
C ASP A 540 13.80 -14.35 1.95
N LEU A 541 13.57 -15.21 0.94
CA LEU A 541 13.58 -16.66 1.12
C LEU A 541 14.95 -17.17 1.58
N THR A 542 16.03 -16.63 1.01
CA THR A 542 17.41 -16.97 1.39
C THR A 542 17.66 -16.63 2.86
N PHE A 543 17.28 -15.43 3.28
CA PHE A 543 17.48 -14.97 4.66
C PHE A 543 16.68 -15.81 5.67
N ASN A 544 15.40 -16.04 5.42
CA ASN A 544 14.55 -16.83 6.32
C ASN A 544 14.96 -18.32 6.32
N GLY A 545 15.37 -18.86 5.18
CA GLY A 545 15.93 -20.21 5.10
C GLY A 545 17.24 -20.35 5.88
N TRP A 546 18.12 -19.35 5.82
CA TRP A 546 19.34 -19.29 6.63
C TRP A 546 19.03 -19.24 8.13
N LYS A 547 18.11 -18.37 8.53
CA LYS A 547 17.69 -18.20 9.94
C LYS A 547 17.28 -19.52 10.59
N ASN A 548 16.62 -20.41 9.85
CA ASN A 548 16.17 -21.71 10.36
C ASN A 548 17.31 -22.68 10.72
N ILE A 549 18.49 -22.55 10.10
CA ILE A 549 19.61 -23.49 10.25
C ILE A 549 20.88 -22.84 10.80
N ARG A 550 20.88 -21.52 10.96
CA ARG A 550 22.02 -20.70 11.34
C ARG A 550 22.81 -21.28 12.50
N ASP A 551 22.12 -21.58 13.60
CA ASP A 551 22.78 -21.95 14.86
C ASP A 551 23.52 -23.29 14.75
N VAL A 552 22.96 -24.28 14.04
CA VAL A 552 23.61 -25.58 13.84
C VAL A 552 24.80 -25.49 12.87
N ILE A 553 24.71 -24.66 11.83
CA ILE A 553 25.83 -24.41 10.90
C ILE A 553 26.97 -23.69 11.64
N ILE A 554 26.68 -22.60 12.35
CA ILE A 554 27.68 -21.83 13.09
C ILE A 554 28.33 -22.71 14.16
N HIS A 555 27.56 -23.55 14.86
CA HIS A 555 28.10 -24.50 15.83
C HIS A 555 29.08 -25.49 15.20
N ARG A 556 28.75 -26.09 14.05
CA ARG A 556 29.63 -27.06 13.38
C ARG A 556 30.92 -26.44 12.86
N PHE A 557 30.85 -25.24 12.28
CA PHE A 557 32.03 -24.57 11.70
C PHE A 557 32.85 -23.77 12.71
N GLY A 558 32.29 -23.47 13.88
CA GLY A 558 32.97 -22.78 14.97
C GLY A 558 33.75 -21.55 14.51
N ASN A 559 35.01 -21.48 14.90
CA ASN A 559 35.94 -20.40 14.58
C ASN A 559 36.70 -20.60 13.26
N SER A 560 36.18 -21.39 12.32
CA SER A 560 36.84 -21.64 11.02
C SER A 560 37.11 -20.34 10.25
N LYS A 561 38.32 -20.17 9.71
CA LYS A 561 38.71 -19.05 8.85
C LYS A 561 38.62 -19.41 7.35
N ASP A 562 37.97 -20.53 7.01
CA ASP A 562 37.83 -20.97 5.63
C ASP A 562 37.15 -19.91 4.74
N ALA A 563 37.66 -19.76 3.50
CA ALA A 563 37.27 -18.70 2.60
C ALA A 563 35.82 -18.82 2.10
N GLU A 564 35.40 -20.02 1.71
CA GLU A 564 34.04 -20.27 1.24
C GLU A 564 33.04 -20.13 2.39
N TYR A 565 33.38 -20.68 3.56
CA TYR A 565 32.56 -20.53 4.76
C TYR A 565 32.39 -19.04 5.12
N ARG A 566 33.48 -18.27 5.18
CA ARG A 566 33.41 -16.84 5.55
C ARG A 566 32.75 -15.98 4.49
N MET A 567 32.87 -16.32 3.21
CA MET A 567 32.07 -15.73 2.14
C MET A 567 30.57 -15.96 2.39
N MET A 568 30.16 -17.19 2.68
CA MET A 568 28.75 -17.51 2.92
C MET A 568 28.21 -16.86 4.20
N ILE A 569 28.98 -16.80 5.28
CA ILE A 569 28.57 -16.10 6.50
C ILE A 569 28.43 -14.59 6.26
N ASP A 570 29.35 -13.96 5.52
CA ASP A 570 29.21 -12.55 5.17
C ASP A 570 28.01 -12.30 4.23
N LEU A 571 27.69 -13.23 3.34
CA LEU A 571 26.51 -13.12 2.49
C LEU A 571 25.21 -13.26 3.31
N LEU A 572 25.06 -14.37 4.04
CA LEU A 572 23.82 -14.79 4.68
C LEU A 572 23.54 -14.07 6.02
N ASP A 573 24.58 -13.86 6.84
CA ASP A 573 24.44 -13.30 8.20
C ASP A 573 24.64 -11.77 8.23
N ASN A 574 25.22 -11.19 7.18
CA ASN A 574 25.57 -9.78 7.13
C ASN A 574 24.94 -9.04 5.93
N SER A 575 25.26 -9.43 4.70
CA SER A 575 24.93 -8.65 3.50
C SER A 575 23.45 -8.73 3.11
N ILE A 576 22.87 -9.92 3.00
CA ILE A 576 21.45 -10.10 2.63
C ILE A 576 20.53 -9.36 3.61
N PRO A 577 20.55 -9.63 4.94
CA PRO A 577 19.62 -8.97 5.85
C PRO A 577 19.82 -7.46 5.88
N LEU A 578 21.06 -6.96 5.82
CA LEU A 578 21.33 -5.53 5.70
C LEU A 578 20.61 -4.89 4.52
N THR A 579 20.73 -5.48 3.32
CA THR A 579 20.10 -4.92 2.11
C THR A 579 18.58 -5.00 2.13
N LEU A 580 18.01 -6.02 2.79
CA LEU A 580 16.56 -6.14 3.00
C LEU A 580 16.04 -5.06 3.95
N ASP A 581 16.71 -4.87 5.08
CA ASP A 581 16.20 -4.10 6.21
C ASP A 581 16.48 -2.59 6.12
N ILE A 582 17.60 -2.17 5.52
CA ILE A 582 18.08 -0.77 5.52
C ILE A 582 16.97 0.25 5.21
N TYR A 583 16.18 -0.03 4.17
CA TYR A 583 15.02 0.82 3.83
C TYR A 583 13.72 0.27 4.38
N ALA A 584 13.44 -1.01 4.14
CA ALA A 584 12.11 -1.58 4.38
C ALA A 584 11.74 -1.60 5.86
N VAL A 585 12.73 -1.71 6.75
CA VAL A 585 12.56 -1.81 8.20
C VAL A 585 13.10 -0.57 8.90
N LEU A 586 14.39 -0.26 8.74
CA LEU A 586 15.09 0.76 9.54
C LEU A 586 14.71 2.19 9.15
N PHE A 587 14.79 2.52 7.85
CA PHE A 587 14.43 3.86 7.37
C PHE A 587 12.93 4.15 7.61
N ARG A 588 12.05 3.21 7.22
CA ARG A 588 10.60 3.40 7.31
C ARG A 588 10.04 3.42 8.73
N SER A 589 10.68 2.74 9.69
CA SER A 589 10.31 2.84 11.10
C SER A 589 10.74 4.16 11.75
N GLY A 590 11.63 4.92 11.10
CA GLY A 590 12.24 6.12 11.66
C GLY A 590 13.36 5.82 12.66
N TYR A 591 13.86 4.58 12.73
CA TYR A 591 14.95 4.22 13.63
C TYR A 591 16.32 4.75 13.12
N PHE A 592 16.60 6.01 13.42
CA PHE A 592 17.75 6.74 12.90
C PHE A 592 19.11 6.10 13.22
N GLU A 593 19.33 5.65 14.46
CA GLU A 593 20.63 5.08 14.86
C GLU A 593 20.93 3.79 14.06
N GLY A 594 19.95 2.90 13.93
CA GLY A 594 20.09 1.68 13.13
C GLY A 594 20.24 1.97 11.64
N TYR A 595 19.52 2.97 11.12
CA TYR A 595 19.68 3.42 9.74
C TYR A 595 21.08 3.98 9.48
N LEU A 596 21.60 4.85 10.36
CA LEU A 596 22.93 5.45 10.24
C LEU A 596 24.04 4.37 10.25
N GLU A 597 23.98 3.42 11.19
CA GLU A 597 24.89 2.28 11.21
C GLU A 597 24.77 1.44 9.93
N SER A 598 23.55 1.23 9.43
CA SER A 598 23.32 0.47 8.19
C SER A 598 23.84 1.19 6.94
N VAL A 599 23.81 2.52 6.90
CA VAL A 599 24.45 3.32 5.83
C VAL A 599 25.97 3.15 5.87
N VAL A 600 26.58 3.04 7.05
CA VAL A 600 28.01 2.70 7.15
C VAL A 600 28.27 1.29 6.65
N ARG A 601 27.49 0.29 7.09
CA ARG A 601 27.65 -1.11 6.65
C ARG A 601 27.43 -1.28 5.15
N VAL A 602 26.44 -0.62 4.55
CA VAL A 602 26.19 -0.70 3.10
C VAL A 602 27.28 0.02 2.31
N TRP A 603 27.89 1.07 2.87
CA TRP A 603 29.07 1.68 2.27
C TRP A 603 30.26 0.71 2.27
N VAL A 604 30.52 -0.01 3.37
CA VAL A 604 31.56 -1.06 3.42
C VAL A 604 31.30 -2.11 2.33
N LEU A 605 30.04 -2.53 2.15
CA LEU A 605 29.63 -3.43 1.09
C LEU A 605 29.93 -2.84 -0.30
N PHE A 606 29.52 -1.60 -0.59
CA PHE A 606 29.78 -0.94 -1.86
C PHE A 606 31.27 -0.72 -2.15
N GLN A 607 32.05 -0.39 -1.13
CA GLN A 607 33.49 -0.24 -1.23
C GLN A 607 34.15 -1.58 -1.59
N ARG A 608 33.80 -2.65 -0.89
CA ARG A 608 34.30 -4.01 -1.18
C ARG A 608 33.88 -4.49 -2.57
N LEU A 609 32.59 -4.39 -2.89
CA LEU A 609 32.04 -4.83 -4.18
C LEU A 609 32.43 -3.92 -5.35
N ARG A 610 33.10 -2.79 -5.05
CA ARG A 610 33.53 -1.78 -6.02
C ARG A 610 32.36 -1.23 -6.84
N ARG A 611 31.20 -1.03 -6.19
CA ARG A 611 30.04 -0.40 -6.83
C ARG A 611 30.38 1.04 -7.13
N HIS A 612 30.54 1.34 -8.42
CA HIS A 612 30.79 2.69 -8.89
C HIS A 612 29.67 3.63 -8.41
N ASN A 613 29.99 4.91 -8.22
CA ASN A 613 29.11 5.94 -7.65
C ASN A 613 28.71 5.74 -6.17
N TYR A 614 28.16 4.57 -5.81
CA TYR A 614 27.68 4.27 -4.46
C TYR A 614 28.81 3.95 -3.46
N ASN A 615 30.05 3.78 -3.91
CA ASN A 615 31.21 3.84 -3.04
C ASN A 615 31.55 5.28 -2.56
N LYS A 616 30.89 6.29 -3.13
CA LYS A 616 31.02 7.72 -2.77
C LYS A 616 29.73 8.26 -2.13
N ALA A 617 28.55 7.94 -2.66
CA ALA A 617 27.28 8.56 -2.25
C ALA A 617 26.97 8.49 -0.73
N PRO A 618 27.15 7.34 -0.05
CA PRO A 618 26.96 7.27 1.40
C PRO A 618 27.95 8.13 2.19
N LEU A 619 29.20 8.29 1.73
CA LEU A 619 30.20 9.12 2.42
C LEU A 619 29.79 10.59 2.47
N VAL A 620 29.14 11.06 1.41
CA VAL A 620 28.59 12.43 1.35
C VAL A 620 27.55 12.62 2.45
N PHE A 621 26.59 11.71 2.54
CA PHE A 621 25.56 11.72 3.58
C PHE A 621 26.16 11.65 4.99
N LEU A 622 27.09 10.73 5.22
CA LEU A 622 27.75 10.57 6.51
C LEU A 622 28.54 11.83 6.91
N SER A 623 29.26 12.44 5.97
CA SER A 623 29.99 13.70 6.21
C SER A 623 29.06 14.82 6.67
N ASP A 624 27.92 14.99 6.01
CA ASP A 624 26.95 16.03 6.36
C ASP A 624 26.31 15.77 7.73
N VAL A 625 25.84 14.54 7.97
CA VAL A 625 25.22 14.15 9.25
C VAL A 625 26.19 14.35 10.41
N PHE A 626 27.43 13.86 10.31
CA PHE A 626 28.42 14.02 11.36
C PHE A 626 28.79 15.49 11.58
N TYR A 627 28.83 16.30 10.52
CA TYR A 627 29.06 17.74 10.64
C TYR A 627 27.92 18.43 11.39
N TRP A 628 26.66 18.12 11.09
CA TRP A 628 25.52 18.69 11.78
C TRP A 628 25.43 18.26 13.25
N GLU A 629 25.72 16.99 13.54
CA GLU A 629 25.82 16.49 14.92
C GLU A 629 26.92 17.22 15.71
N LEU A 630 28.12 17.33 15.13
CA LEU A 630 29.27 17.96 15.79
C LEU A 630 28.99 19.43 16.15
N ASN A 631 28.24 20.13 15.31
CA ASN A 631 27.96 21.55 15.47
C ASN A 631 26.56 21.86 16.04
N ASN A 632 25.81 20.84 16.47
CA ASN A 632 24.43 20.96 16.97
C ASN A 632 23.50 21.74 16.01
N HIS A 633 23.65 21.54 14.69
CA HIS A 633 22.78 22.17 13.71
C HIS A 633 21.36 21.56 13.78
N PRO A 634 20.26 22.34 13.72
CA PRO A 634 18.89 21.84 13.84
C PRO A 634 18.52 20.73 12.83
N MET A 635 19.22 20.69 11.70
CA MET A 635 19.08 19.62 10.69
C MET A 635 19.32 18.22 11.27
N ALA A 636 20.31 18.04 12.16
CA ALA A 636 20.60 16.73 12.75
C ALA A 636 19.40 16.19 13.54
N ASN A 637 18.84 17.01 14.43
CA ASN A 637 17.66 16.63 15.23
C ASN A 637 16.43 16.43 14.35
N THR A 638 16.26 17.25 13.31
CA THR A 638 15.11 17.11 12.39
C THR A 638 15.18 15.80 11.62
N LEU A 639 16.36 15.44 11.10
CA LEU A 639 16.61 14.16 10.42
C LEU A 639 16.41 12.98 11.37
N LYS A 640 16.97 13.05 12.58
CA LYS A 640 16.87 11.99 13.60
C LYS A 640 15.43 11.69 14.01
N ASN A 641 14.61 12.72 14.18
CA ASN A 641 13.23 12.56 14.66
C ASN A 641 12.22 12.31 13.54
N ASN A 642 12.56 12.58 12.28
CA ASN A 642 11.61 12.54 11.16
C ASN A 642 12.19 11.86 9.91
N LEU A 643 13.10 10.90 10.09
CA LEU A 643 13.81 10.22 9.00
C LEU A 643 12.92 9.79 7.80
N PRO A 644 11.72 9.19 7.98
CA PRO A 644 10.92 8.68 6.87
C PRO A 644 10.42 9.74 5.88
N ILE A 645 10.46 11.04 6.21
CA ILE A 645 10.02 12.11 5.29
C ILE A 645 11.04 12.37 4.17
N PHE A 646 12.32 12.05 4.41
CA PHE A 646 13.45 12.29 3.50
C PHE A 646 13.51 11.16 2.46
N ASN A 647 12.45 11.02 1.68
CA ASN A 647 12.18 9.83 0.87
C ASN A 647 12.03 10.18 -0.62
N ASP A 648 12.64 9.37 -1.46
CA ASP A 648 12.57 9.34 -2.92
C ASP A 648 11.39 8.52 -3.45
N TYR A 649 10.70 7.74 -2.60
CA TYR A 649 9.51 6.99 -2.99
C TYR A 649 8.41 7.84 -3.64
N PHE A 650 8.28 9.12 -3.26
CA PHE A 650 7.24 9.99 -3.80
C PHE A 650 7.40 10.21 -5.32
N VAL A 651 8.63 10.43 -5.80
CA VAL A 651 8.88 10.64 -7.23
C VAL A 651 8.69 9.36 -8.02
N GLU A 652 9.17 8.22 -7.51
CA GLU A 652 8.98 6.90 -8.10
C GLU A 652 7.50 6.49 -8.22
N ASN A 653 6.73 6.74 -7.16
CA ASN A 653 5.29 6.50 -7.15
C ASN A 653 4.55 7.42 -8.14
N PHE A 654 5.01 8.67 -8.26
CA PHE A 654 4.47 9.61 -9.25
C PHE A 654 4.77 9.15 -10.68
N HIS A 655 6.00 8.73 -10.98
CA HIS A 655 6.37 8.17 -12.28
C HIS A 655 5.58 6.91 -12.62
N SER A 656 5.39 6.00 -11.66
CA SER A 656 4.55 4.82 -11.85
C SER A 656 3.11 5.21 -12.21
N SER A 657 2.57 6.23 -11.54
CA SER A 657 1.25 6.78 -11.85
C SER A 657 1.17 7.35 -13.26
N ILE A 658 2.22 8.00 -13.76
CA ILE A 658 2.31 8.47 -15.15
C ILE A 658 2.36 7.28 -16.10
N ARG A 659 3.28 6.31 -15.89
CA ARG A 659 3.46 5.13 -16.75
C ARG A 659 2.16 4.33 -16.92
N SER A 660 1.41 4.14 -15.83
CA SER A 660 0.14 3.41 -15.86
C SER A 660 -0.96 4.09 -16.69
N GLN A 661 -0.81 5.39 -16.96
CA GLN A 661 -1.81 6.21 -17.65
C GLN A 661 -1.33 6.73 -19.00
N THR A 662 -0.08 6.51 -19.39
CA THR A 662 0.47 6.87 -20.71
C THR A 662 0.51 5.65 -21.63
N VAL A 663 0.55 5.90 -22.93
CA VAL A 663 0.74 4.90 -23.99
C VAL A 663 1.70 5.46 -25.04
N GLU A 664 2.25 4.60 -25.90
CA GLU A 664 3.19 4.97 -27.00
C GLU A 664 2.73 6.18 -27.80
N SER A 665 1.43 6.24 -28.09
CA SER A 665 0.86 7.26 -28.96
C SER A 665 0.71 8.64 -28.30
N ASN A 666 1.11 8.81 -27.03
CA ASN A 666 0.99 10.11 -26.37
C ASN A 666 2.10 11.09 -26.79
N SER A 667 1.70 12.30 -27.19
CA SER A 667 2.65 13.40 -27.43
C SER A 667 3.20 13.95 -26.12
N ALA A 668 4.33 14.66 -26.17
CA ALA A 668 4.93 15.25 -24.98
C ALA A 668 3.96 16.15 -24.20
N LEU A 669 3.21 17.02 -24.89
CA LEU A 669 2.17 17.87 -24.27
C LEU A 669 1.08 17.06 -23.57
N GLN A 670 0.67 15.92 -24.15
CA GLN A 670 -0.33 15.05 -23.51
C GLN A 670 0.22 14.39 -22.24
N ILE A 671 1.51 14.02 -22.23
CA ILE A 671 2.17 13.45 -21.05
C ILE A 671 2.27 14.51 -19.94
N ILE A 672 2.71 15.73 -20.27
CA ILE A 672 2.77 16.87 -19.33
C ILE A 672 1.38 17.16 -18.75
N GLN A 673 0.36 17.23 -19.61
CA GLN A 673 -1.01 17.46 -19.16
C GLN A 673 -1.49 16.33 -18.23
N LYS A 674 -1.16 15.07 -18.52
CA LYS A 674 -1.45 13.93 -17.64
C LYS A 674 -0.77 14.05 -16.29
N ALA A 675 0.49 14.47 -16.22
CA ALA A 675 1.19 14.70 -14.96
C ALA A 675 0.46 15.74 -14.08
N LYS A 676 0.06 16.87 -14.67
CA LYS A 676 -0.72 17.93 -13.97
C LYS A 676 -2.10 17.44 -13.49
N ILE A 677 -2.75 16.57 -14.27
CA ILE A 677 -4.02 15.96 -13.86
C ILE A 677 -3.82 14.98 -12.70
N ILE A 678 -2.78 14.14 -12.76
CA ILE A 678 -2.44 13.21 -11.67
C ILE A 678 -2.18 14.00 -10.39
N ASP A 679 -1.42 15.10 -10.47
CA ASP A 679 -1.19 16.02 -9.35
C ASP A 679 -2.49 16.56 -8.74
N ALA A 680 -3.42 17.04 -9.57
CA ALA A 680 -4.68 17.62 -9.09
C ALA A 680 -5.69 16.58 -8.58
N GLU A 681 -5.67 15.36 -9.14
CA GLU A 681 -6.62 14.30 -8.82
C GLU A 681 -6.12 13.35 -7.71
N ARG A 682 -4.83 13.37 -7.33
CA ARG A 682 -4.27 12.39 -6.36
C ARG A 682 -4.87 12.49 -4.94
N ASN A 683 -5.24 13.69 -4.49
CA ASN A 683 -5.93 13.92 -3.21
C ASN A 683 -7.46 13.71 -3.33
N ASN A 684 -7.93 13.35 -4.53
CA ASN A 684 -9.33 13.34 -4.94
C ASN A 684 -9.73 11.98 -5.53
N ASN A 685 -9.31 10.90 -4.89
CA ASN A 685 -9.54 9.54 -5.36
C ASN A 685 -10.75 8.86 -4.70
N SER A 686 -11.70 9.59 -4.11
CA SER A 686 -12.89 8.99 -3.45
C SER A 686 -13.63 8.01 -4.39
N PHE A 687 -13.70 8.30 -5.69
CA PHE A 687 -14.20 7.38 -6.71
C PHE A 687 -13.34 6.11 -6.86
N LYS A 688 -12.03 6.26 -7.07
CA LYS A 688 -11.10 5.13 -7.23
C LYS A 688 -11.08 4.27 -5.96
N GLU A 689 -11.08 4.90 -4.79
CA GLU A 689 -11.11 4.22 -3.50
C GLU A 689 -12.39 3.42 -3.29
N SER A 690 -13.52 3.96 -3.75
CA SER A 690 -14.84 3.35 -3.60
C SER A 690 -15.11 2.21 -4.58
N PHE A 691 -14.55 2.26 -5.80
CA PHE A 691 -14.95 1.35 -6.89
C PHE A 691 -13.83 0.51 -7.51
N ILE A 692 -12.54 0.80 -7.25
CA ILE A 692 -11.42 0.01 -7.79
C ILE A 692 -10.95 -1.02 -6.76
N ASN A 693 -10.94 -2.29 -7.15
CA ASN A 693 -10.42 -3.39 -6.32
C ASN A 693 -8.89 -3.30 -6.23
N SER A 694 -8.34 -3.28 -5.02
CA SER A 694 -6.91 -3.53 -4.79
C SER A 694 -6.64 -5.01 -5.07
N ARG A 695 -5.89 -5.31 -6.12
CA ARG A 695 -5.32 -6.65 -6.33
C ARG A 695 -3.94 -6.64 -5.68
N ASN A 696 -3.85 -7.04 -4.42
CA ASN A 696 -2.56 -7.45 -3.86
C ASN A 696 -2.38 -8.94 -4.24
N PRO A 697 -1.34 -9.31 -5.00
CA PRO A 697 -0.97 -10.71 -5.11
C PRO A 697 -0.44 -11.16 -3.74
N ILE A 698 -1.34 -11.68 -2.90
CA ILE A 698 -0.97 -12.17 -1.57
C ILE A 698 -0.37 -13.58 -1.76
N ILE A 699 0.94 -13.69 -1.55
CA ILE A 699 1.63 -15.00 -1.49
C ILE A 699 1.29 -15.60 -0.14
N SER A 700 0.46 -16.65 -0.07
CA SER A 700 0.04 -17.28 1.19
C SER A 700 1.21 -17.63 2.10
N GLN A 701 1.07 -17.38 3.42
CA GLN A 701 2.08 -17.70 4.43
C GLN A 701 2.59 -19.15 4.33
N ASP A 702 1.69 -20.13 4.19
CA ASP A 702 2.06 -21.55 4.11
C ASP A 702 3.05 -21.85 2.98
N LYS A 703 2.96 -21.09 1.90
CA LYS A 703 3.81 -21.23 0.72
C LYS A 703 5.17 -20.61 0.91
N LEU A 704 5.26 -19.48 1.60
CA LEU A 704 6.53 -18.90 2.01
C LEU A 704 7.26 -19.87 2.95
N ASN A 705 6.57 -20.36 3.97
CA ASN A 705 7.11 -21.34 4.92
C ASN A 705 7.66 -22.60 4.21
N TYR A 706 6.93 -23.12 3.22
CA TYR A 706 7.39 -24.26 2.41
C TYR A 706 8.69 -23.94 1.65
N LEU A 707 8.73 -22.81 0.94
CA LEU A 707 9.90 -22.41 0.16
C LEU A 707 11.11 -22.16 1.07
N GLU A 708 10.91 -21.55 2.23
CA GLU A 708 11.96 -21.33 3.23
C GLU A 708 12.61 -22.63 3.70
N LYS A 709 11.80 -23.66 4.01
CA LYS A 709 12.33 -24.98 4.37
C LYS A 709 13.13 -25.59 3.22
N LYS A 710 12.68 -25.39 1.98
CA LYS A 710 13.42 -25.84 0.79
C LYS A 710 14.77 -25.14 0.65
N VAL A 711 14.81 -23.82 0.84
CA VAL A 711 16.07 -23.06 0.93
C VAL A 711 16.98 -23.62 2.01
N SER A 712 16.45 -23.90 3.21
CA SER A 712 17.24 -24.47 4.31
C SER A 712 17.87 -25.82 3.94
N LEU A 713 17.12 -26.70 3.26
CA LEU A 713 17.64 -27.98 2.76
C LEU A 713 18.76 -27.79 1.73
N PHE A 714 18.59 -26.86 0.79
CA PHE A 714 19.63 -26.48 -0.16
C PHE A 714 20.89 -25.98 0.55
N LEU A 715 20.75 -25.11 1.55
CA LEU A 715 21.88 -24.57 2.31
C LEU A 715 22.59 -25.67 3.11
N PHE A 716 21.89 -26.63 3.72
CA PHE A 716 22.55 -27.78 4.35
C PHE A 716 23.44 -28.55 3.38
N SER A 717 22.93 -28.84 2.17
CA SER A 717 23.69 -29.51 1.11
C SER A 717 24.93 -28.69 0.70
N LEU A 718 24.78 -27.37 0.55
CA LEU A 718 25.88 -26.48 0.21
C LEU A 718 26.96 -26.44 1.31
N PHE A 719 26.56 -26.30 2.58
CA PHE A 719 27.52 -26.28 3.69
C PHE A 719 28.20 -27.64 3.90
N ASP A 720 27.54 -28.75 3.59
CA ASP A 720 28.21 -30.05 3.58
C ASP A 720 29.32 -30.12 2.53
N LYS A 721 29.09 -29.60 1.32
CA LYS A 721 30.15 -29.47 0.30
C LYS A 721 31.29 -28.57 0.76
N ILE A 722 30.98 -27.40 1.33
CA ILE A 722 31.98 -26.46 1.87
C ILE A 722 32.82 -27.14 2.94
N TYR A 723 32.20 -27.91 3.84
CA TYR A 723 32.89 -28.66 4.89
C TYR A 723 33.95 -29.62 4.33
N HIS A 724 33.62 -30.37 3.27
CA HIS A 724 34.56 -31.30 2.64
C HIS A 724 35.66 -30.60 1.81
N ASN A 725 35.49 -29.33 1.49
CA ASN A 725 36.44 -28.51 0.71
C ASN A 725 37.23 -27.49 1.54
N ILE A 726 37.17 -27.56 2.87
CA ILE A 726 37.90 -26.65 3.74
C ILE A 726 39.39 -26.61 3.37
N GLY A 727 39.92 -25.40 3.18
CA GLY A 727 41.33 -25.19 2.85
C GLY A 727 41.72 -25.43 1.39
N ASN A 728 40.79 -25.85 0.53
CA ASN A 728 41.05 -26.08 -0.90
C ASN A 728 40.84 -24.84 -1.78
N THR A 729 40.44 -23.70 -1.21
CA THR A 729 40.30 -22.44 -1.95
C THR A 729 41.66 -21.90 -2.36
N ASN A 730 41.88 -21.70 -3.66
CA ASN A 730 43.17 -21.31 -4.21
C ASN A 730 43.12 -19.94 -4.88
N GLN A 731 44.13 -19.10 -4.61
CA GLN A 731 44.27 -17.79 -5.23
C GLN A 731 44.92 -17.89 -6.62
N ILE A 732 44.36 -17.20 -7.60
CA ILE A 732 44.90 -16.96 -8.94
C ILE A 732 45.31 -15.48 -9.03
N ASN A 733 46.59 -15.22 -9.32
CA ASN A 733 47.09 -13.86 -9.50
C ASN A 733 46.76 -13.33 -10.90
N ASN A 734 45.94 -12.28 -10.98
CA ASN A 734 45.69 -11.52 -12.22
C ASN A 734 46.35 -10.13 -12.15
N SER A 735 46.38 -9.44 -13.29
CA SER A 735 47.05 -8.14 -13.44
C SER A 735 46.44 -6.98 -12.63
N LYS A 736 45.14 -7.02 -12.33
CA LYS A 736 44.43 -5.94 -11.62
C LYS A 736 44.00 -6.32 -10.20
N TYR A 737 43.29 -7.45 -10.06
CA TYR A 737 42.82 -7.97 -8.77
C TYR A 737 42.90 -9.49 -8.78
N PRO A 738 43.26 -10.13 -7.65
CA PRO A 738 43.31 -11.60 -7.59
C PRO A 738 41.93 -12.22 -7.77
N SER A 739 41.92 -13.41 -8.36
CA SER A 739 40.76 -14.29 -8.42
C SER A 739 40.95 -15.48 -7.48
N PHE A 740 39.87 -16.17 -7.16
CA PHE A 740 39.86 -17.34 -6.30
C PHE A 740 39.04 -18.46 -6.93
N ILE A 741 39.57 -19.68 -6.89
CA ILE A 741 38.82 -20.88 -7.24
C ILE A 741 38.03 -21.28 -6.00
N LEU A 742 36.71 -21.42 -6.13
CA LEU A 742 35.82 -21.91 -5.09
C LEU A 742 35.42 -23.37 -5.41
N PRO A 743 36.11 -24.39 -4.85
CA PRO A 743 35.83 -25.79 -5.12
C PRO A 743 34.36 -26.21 -4.95
N SER A 744 33.63 -25.71 -3.94
CA SER A 744 32.24 -26.17 -3.70
C SER A 744 31.25 -25.62 -4.71
N PHE A 745 31.63 -24.56 -5.42
CA PHE A 745 30.83 -23.89 -6.46
C PHE A 745 31.38 -24.15 -7.86
N GLU A 746 32.55 -24.79 -7.98
CA GLU A 746 33.24 -25.09 -9.25
C GLU A 746 33.42 -23.85 -10.15
N ILE A 747 33.70 -22.69 -9.54
CA ILE A 747 33.78 -21.39 -10.23
C ILE A 747 35.00 -20.58 -9.80
N ASN A 748 35.44 -19.69 -10.70
CA ASN A 748 36.45 -18.67 -10.41
C ASN A 748 35.76 -17.33 -10.14
N VAL A 749 36.02 -16.74 -8.98
CA VAL A 749 35.46 -15.44 -8.57
C VAL A 749 36.55 -14.38 -8.40
N ASP A 750 36.18 -13.11 -8.48
CA ASP A 750 37.05 -12.00 -8.07
C ASP A 750 37.08 -11.87 -6.54
N VAL A 751 38.21 -11.45 -5.96
CA VAL A 751 38.39 -11.23 -4.51
C VAL A 751 37.29 -10.40 -3.84
N LYS A 752 36.59 -9.53 -4.58
CA LYS A 752 35.46 -8.74 -4.03
C LYS A 752 34.32 -9.61 -3.47
N VAL A 753 34.20 -10.86 -3.94
CA VAL A 753 33.16 -11.81 -3.50
C VAL A 753 33.51 -12.37 -2.11
N LEU A 754 34.79 -12.46 -1.76
CA LEU A 754 35.20 -12.91 -0.43
C LEU A 754 34.93 -11.83 0.63
N SER A 755 34.96 -12.23 1.91
CA SER A 755 34.75 -11.29 3.01
C SER A 755 35.85 -10.21 3.06
N LEU A 756 35.64 -9.18 3.88
CA LEU A 756 36.46 -7.96 3.87
C LEU A 756 37.96 -8.24 4.11
N ALA A 757 38.32 -9.25 4.91
CA ALA A 757 39.70 -9.61 5.22
C ALA A 757 40.56 -9.88 3.97
N TRP A 758 40.01 -10.55 2.95
CA TRP A 758 40.71 -10.85 1.70
C TRP A 758 40.97 -9.61 0.83
N ASN A 759 40.31 -8.50 1.12
CA ASN A 759 40.49 -7.23 0.42
C ASN A 759 41.49 -6.29 1.13
N THR A 760 41.95 -6.66 2.33
CA THR A 760 42.98 -5.93 3.08
C THR A 760 44.39 -6.32 2.65
N GLU A 761 45.38 -5.47 2.94
CA GLU A 761 46.79 -5.79 2.68
C GLU A 761 47.28 -6.98 3.53
N HIS A 762 46.78 -7.09 4.77
CA HIS A 762 47.08 -8.19 5.68
C HIS A 762 46.18 -9.40 5.40
N LYS A 763 46.63 -10.28 4.51
CA LYS A 763 45.94 -11.53 4.18
C LYS A 763 45.91 -12.47 5.37
N LEU A 764 44.85 -13.28 5.45
CA LEU A 764 44.74 -14.32 6.47
C LEU A 764 45.88 -15.32 6.29
N ALA A 765 46.55 -15.61 7.39
CA ALA A 765 47.64 -16.56 7.42
C ALA A 765 47.09 -17.95 7.80
N ASN A 766 47.45 -18.98 7.04
CA ASN A 766 46.98 -20.36 7.28
C ASN A 766 47.73 -21.04 8.44
N ASP A 767 48.89 -20.51 8.84
CA ASP A 767 49.79 -21.04 9.86
C ASP A 767 49.55 -20.44 11.26
N LYS A 768 48.63 -19.47 11.39
CA LYS A 768 48.21 -18.86 12.66
C LYS A 768 46.72 -18.50 12.66
N PHE A 769 46.08 -18.70 13.80
CA PHE A 769 44.71 -18.26 14.06
C PHE A 769 44.63 -16.73 14.23
N CYS A 770 45.48 -16.15 15.08
CA CYS A 770 45.41 -14.73 15.46
C CYS A 770 46.10 -13.80 14.45
N ASP A 771 45.35 -12.82 13.94
CA ASP A 771 45.79 -11.83 12.95
C ASP A 771 46.28 -10.52 13.60
N ALA A 772 46.37 -10.45 14.93
CA ALA A 772 46.97 -9.30 15.62
C ALA A 772 48.49 -9.23 15.36
N GLU A 773 48.98 -8.05 14.98
CA GLU A 773 50.40 -7.83 14.69
C GLU A 773 51.30 -8.07 15.92
N THR A 774 50.78 -7.75 17.11
CA THR A 774 51.49 -7.85 18.39
C THR A 774 51.05 -9.05 19.22
N CYS A 775 50.55 -10.13 18.60
CA CYS A 775 50.16 -11.33 19.34
C CYS A 775 51.38 -12.00 19.98
N LEU A 776 51.43 -12.05 21.33
CA LEU A 776 52.52 -12.65 22.11
C LEU A 776 52.19 -14.06 22.63
N LEU A 777 51.02 -14.61 22.28
CA LEU A 777 50.58 -15.91 22.77
C LEU A 777 51.34 -17.06 22.09
N SER A 778 51.87 -17.98 22.89
CA SER A 778 52.69 -19.11 22.43
C SER A 778 51.93 -20.09 21.54
N ASN A 779 50.60 -20.18 21.69
CA ASN A 779 49.72 -21.01 20.87
C ASN A 779 48.95 -20.16 19.85
N ASN A 780 49.67 -19.56 18.89
CA ASN A 780 49.06 -18.79 17.81
C ASN A 780 48.06 -19.58 16.94
N ILE A 781 47.98 -20.90 17.10
CA ILE A 781 47.09 -21.82 16.36
C ILE A 781 45.81 -22.14 17.16
N ASP A 782 45.80 -21.95 18.49
CA ASP A 782 44.67 -22.35 19.34
C ASP A 782 43.45 -21.42 19.13
N SER A 783 42.36 -22.02 18.63
CA SER A 783 41.08 -21.36 18.32
C SER A 783 40.06 -21.42 19.47
N SER A 784 40.36 -22.13 20.56
CA SER A 784 39.41 -22.40 21.67
C SER A 784 39.01 -21.13 22.44
N ASN A 785 39.90 -20.14 22.53
CA ASN A 785 39.62 -18.80 23.04
C ASN A 785 39.67 -17.71 21.95
N GLY A 786 39.50 -18.13 20.70
CA GLY A 786 39.48 -17.27 19.53
C GLY A 786 38.10 -16.67 19.25
N ILE A 787 38.09 -15.54 18.55
CA ILE A 787 36.91 -14.93 17.93
C ILE A 787 37.28 -14.62 16.48
N VAL A 788 36.43 -15.02 15.54
CA VAL A 788 36.55 -14.58 14.15
C VAL A 788 35.47 -13.55 13.86
N LEU A 789 35.90 -12.34 13.49
CA LEU A 789 34.98 -11.24 13.15
C LEU A 789 34.30 -11.50 11.81
N ILE A 790 33.23 -10.76 11.51
CA ILE A 790 32.50 -10.91 10.24
C ILE A 790 33.39 -10.62 9.01
N CYS A 791 34.43 -9.81 9.17
CA CYS A 791 35.40 -9.56 8.11
C CYS A 791 36.20 -10.82 7.73
N GLY A 792 36.29 -11.83 8.60
CA GLY A 792 37.06 -13.05 8.43
C GLY A 792 38.36 -13.10 9.25
N HIS A 793 38.86 -11.97 9.76
CA HIS A 793 40.05 -11.96 10.62
C HIS A 793 39.74 -12.59 11.98
N GLY A 794 40.67 -13.44 12.44
CA GLY A 794 40.62 -14.14 13.72
C GLY A 794 41.52 -13.46 14.76
N PHE A 795 41.04 -13.38 16.00
CA PHE A 795 41.78 -12.79 17.12
C PHE A 795 41.57 -13.61 18.38
N HIS A 796 42.59 -13.76 19.21
CA HIS A 796 42.37 -14.15 20.62
C HIS A 796 41.58 -13.04 21.33
N LYS A 797 40.72 -13.41 22.29
CA LYS A 797 39.90 -12.43 23.02
C LYS A 797 40.72 -11.32 23.65
N GLU A 798 41.84 -11.66 24.27
CA GLU A 798 42.76 -10.71 24.91
C GLU A 798 43.37 -9.75 23.87
N CYS A 799 43.78 -10.26 22.70
CA CYS A 799 44.30 -9.44 21.61
C CYS A 799 43.24 -8.50 21.05
N LEU A 800 42.01 -8.97 20.89
CA LEU A 800 40.90 -8.14 20.40
C LEU A 800 40.52 -7.05 21.42
N THR A 801 40.59 -7.35 22.73
CA THR A 801 40.38 -6.35 23.79
C THR A 801 41.44 -5.25 23.75
N LEU A 802 42.71 -5.58 23.48
CA LEU A 802 43.77 -4.57 23.31
C LEU A 802 43.51 -3.61 22.13
N TYR A 803 42.79 -4.07 21.10
CA TYR A 803 42.34 -3.24 19.99
C TYR A 803 40.93 -2.67 20.17
N ASN A 804 40.39 -2.67 21.40
CA ASN A 804 39.06 -2.14 21.72
C ASN A 804 37.93 -2.77 20.87
N GLY A 805 38.06 -4.05 20.51
CA GLY A 805 37.07 -4.75 19.69
C GLY A 805 37.15 -4.47 18.20
N LYS A 806 38.20 -3.78 17.71
CA LYS A 806 38.30 -3.32 16.33
C LYS A 806 39.28 -4.18 15.51
N CYS A 807 38.96 -4.36 14.24
CA CYS A 807 39.90 -4.90 13.26
C CYS A 807 40.72 -3.77 12.61
N ASN A 808 41.97 -3.59 13.05
CA ASN A 808 42.84 -2.53 12.51
C ASN A 808 43.14 -2.70 11.01
N HIS A 809 43.26 -3.94 10.53
CA HIS A 809 43.46 -4.25 9.11
C HIS A 809 42.32 -3.73 8.24
N CYS A 810 41.08 -3.98 8.68
CA CYS A 810 39.89 -3.46 8.01
C CYS A 810 39.79 -1.95 8.14
N PHE A 811 40.10 -1.38 9.31
CA PHE A 811 40.11 0.08 9.50
C PHE A 811 41.06 0.79 8.53
N ASN A 812 42.27 0.27 8.33
CA ASN A 812 43.24 0.82 7.38
C ASN A 812 42.71 0.78 5.94
N TYR A 813 42.15 -0.36 5.51
CA TYR A 813 41.54 -0.52 4.19
C TYR A 813 40.38 0.46 3.97
N LEU A 814 39.48 0.58 4.94
CA LEU A 814 38.32 1.46 4.86
C LEU A 814 38.74 2.94 4.89
N SER A 815 39.69 3.32 5.74
CA SER A 815 40.21 4.69 5.81
C SER A 815 40.86 5.12 4.50
N PHE A 816 41.63 4.24 3.87
CA PHE A 816 42.16 4.47 2.52
C PHE A 816 41.03 4.61 1.49
N GLY A 817 40.00 3.77 1.56
CA GLY A 817 38.80 3.87 0.72
C GLY A 817 38.10 5.23 0.84
N VAL A 818 37.89 5.71 2.07
CA VAL A 818 37.31 7.03 2.37
C VAL A 818 38.14 8.14 1.71
N GLN A 819 39.45 8.16 1.96
CA GLN A 819 40.35 9.17 1.39
C GLN A 819 40.32 9.15 -0.14
N LYS A 820 40.52 7.99 -0.75
CA LYS A 820 40.54 7.82 -2.21
C LYS A 820 39.24 8.29 -2.86
N ASN A 821 38.10 7.85 -2.33
CA ASN A 821 36.79 8.14 -2.91
C ASN A 821 36.41 9.61 -2.75
N ILE A 822 36.73 10.22 -1.60
CA ILE A 822 36.47 11.65 -1.36
C ILE A 822 37.41 12.51 -2.18
N SER A 823 38.71 12.18 -2.30
CA SER A 823 39.62 12.93 -3.17
C SER A 823 39.14 12.95 -4.62
N ALA A 824 38.74 11.80 -5.17
CA ALA A 824 38.18 11.72 -6.51
C ALA A 824 36.89 12.56 -6.65
N LEU A 825 36.02 12.53 -5.64
CA LEU A 825 34.79 13.30 -5.64
C LEU A 825 35.04 14.81 -5.55
N THR A 826 35.95 15.26 -4.68
CA THR A 826 36.32 16.67 -4.52
C THR A 826 36.88 17.25 -5.82
N THR A 827 37.68 16.48 -6.56
CA THR A 827 38.13 16.88 -7.91
C THR A 827 36.95 17.10 -8.85
N ARG A 828 35.95 16.21 -8.84
CA ARG A 828 34.72 16.36 -9.65
C ARG A 828 33.92 17.60 -9.24
N LEU A 829 33.71 17.82 -7.93
CA LEU A 829 32.90 18.92 -7.40
C LEU A 829 33.52 20.31 -7.63
N THR A 830 34.84 20.39 -7.75
CA THR A 830 35.56 21.68 -7.96
C THR A 830 35.82 21.99 -9.44
N THR A 831 35.54 21.05 -10.34
CA THR A 831 35.74 21.23 -11.78
C THR A 831 34.77 22.30 -12.32
N PRO A 832 35.23 23.35 -13.02
CA PRO A 832 34.37 24.38 -13.61
C PRO A 832 33.38 23.80 -14.63
N LEU A 833 32.20 24.41 -14.74
CA LEU A 833 31.20 24.06 -15.77
C LEU A 833 31.72 24.43 -17.16
N LYS A 834 31.43 23.59 -18.17
CA LYS A 834 31.69 23.89 -19.59
C LYS A 834 30.39 23.85 -20.38
N ASP A 835 30.28 24.69 -21.41
CA ASP A 835 29.04 24.86 -22.22
C ASP A 835 28.61 23.61 -23.00
N ASN A 836 29.51 22.63 -23.17
CA ASN A 836 29.26 21.34 -23.82
C ASN A 836 29.77 20.17 -22.97
N GLU A 837 29.50 20.18 -21.66
CA GLU A 837 29.80 19.03 -20.82
C GLU A 837 29.04 17.80 -21.32
N ILE A 838 29.79 16.80 -21.79
CA ILE A 838 29.25 15.45 -21.98
C ILE A 838 28.68 15.03 -20.61
N PRO A 839 27.47 14.44 -20.57
CA PRO A 839 26.94 13.85 -19.35
C PRO A 839 28.04 13.10 -18.62
N LEU A 840 28.32 13.47 -17.37
CA LEU A 840 29.18 12.67 -16.49
C LEU A 840 28.40 11.43 -15.99
N VAL A 841 27.62 10.82 -16.88
CA VAL A 841 27.23 9.43 -16.81
C VAL A 841 28.51 8.67 -17.17
N GLU A 842 29.37 8.49 -16.18
CA GLU A 842 30.41 7.48 -16.28
C GLU A 842 29.64 6.17 -16.49
N GLU A 843 29.61 5.68 -17.74
CA GLU A 843 28.81 4.55 -18.21
C GLU A 843 28.61 3.53 -17.09
N GLU A 844 27.46 3.60 -16.43
CA GLU A 844 26.89 2.35 -15.96
C GLU A 844 26.54 1.64 -17.24
N THR A 845 27.26 0.57 -17.54
CA THR A 845 26.84 -0.43 -18.53
C THR A 845 25.57 -1.12 -18.02
N ASN A 846 24.52 -0.35 -17.74
CA ASN A 846 23.22 -0.77 -17.27
C ASN A 846 22.09 0.06 -17.89
N ASP A 847 22.34 0.79 -18.98
CA ASP A 847 21.26 1.26 -19.87
C ASP A 847 20.61 0.06 -20.56
N SER A 848 19.60 -0.48 -19.90
CA SER A 848 18.38 -1.05 -20.49
C SER A 848 17.51 -1.58 -19.35
N LEU A 849 16.60 -0.74 -18.90
CA LEU A 849 15.31 -1.21 -18.40
C LEU A 849 14.55 -1.77 -19.60
N ASP A 850 14.88 -2.99 -20.04
CA ASP A 850 14.07 -3.73 -21.00
C ASP A 850 14.46 -5.22 -21.00
N GLU A 851 13.68 -6.02 -20.27
CA GLU A 851 12.77 -6.99 -20.87
C GLU A 851 11.79 -7.45 -19.78
N ASN A 852 10.51 -7.14 -19.97
CA ASN A 852 9.41 -7.85 -19.34
C ASN A 852 9.40 -9.29 -19.88
N ASN A 853 10.31 -10.13 -19.42
CA ASN A 853 9.96 -11.53 -19.31
C ASN A 853 8.91 -11.63 -18.20
N ASP A 854 7.76 -12.20 -18.54
CA ASP A 854 6.68 -12.51 -17.61
C ASP A 854 7.12 -13.67 -16.69
N GLU A 855 8.15 -13.42 -15.87
CA GLU A 855 8.34 -14.11 -14.60
C GLU A 855 7.23 -13.64 -13.66
N ASN A 856 6.02 -14.14 -13.91
CA ASN A 856 4.90 -13.92 -13.04
C ASN A 856 5.19 -14.66 -11.73
N MET A 857 5.24 -13.96 -10.60
CA MET A 857 5.35 -14.57 -9.27
C MET A 857 4.32 -15.70 -9.09
N GLN A 858 3.15 -15.60 -9.72
CA GLN A 858 2.13 -16.65 -9.72
C GLN A 858 2.59 -17.94 -10.42
N SER A 859 3.35 -17.86 -11.53
CA SER A 859 3.84 -19.02 -12.30
C SER A 859 5.10 -19.64 -11.69
N ILE A 860 5.88 -18.87 -10.92
CA ILE A 860 7.00 -19.35 -10.10
C ILE A 860 6.51 -20.28 -8.98
N LEU A 861 5.28 -20.06 -8.52
CA LEU A 861 4.74 -20.63 -7.30
C LEU A 861 3.97 -21.96 -7.52
N GLU A 862 3.96 -22.59 -8.70
CA GLU A 862 2.95 -23.62 -9.05
C GLU A 862 3.19 -25.10 -8.63
N ARG A 863 4.05 -25.42 -7.66
CA ARG A 863 4.14 -26.82 -7.15
C ARG A 863 4.42 -26.89 -5.65
N LEU A 864 3.55 -27.56 -4.92
CA LEU A 864 3.81 -28.04 -3.55
C LEU A 864 3.92 -29.56 -3.62
N GLU A 865 5.09 -30.10 -3.28
CA GLU A 865 5.26 -31.53 -3.04
C GLU A 865 5.08 -31.79 -1.54
N GLN A 866 4.38 -32.88 -1.21
CA GLN A 866 4.17 -33.29 0.18
C GLN A 866 5.43 -33.99 0.71
N ASN A 867 5.80 -33.72 1.97
CA ASN A 867 6.87 -34.35 2.80
C ASN A 867 8.17 -33.54 3.06
N ILE A 868 8.19 -32.22 2.84
CA ILE A 868 9.40 -31.40 3.12
C ILE A 868 9.74 -31.26 4.62
N ASP A 869 8.73 -31.28 5.48
CA ASP A 869 8.89 -31.07 6.92
C ASP A 869 9.73 -32.19 7.55
N ASN A 870 9.45 -33.45 7.22
CA ASN A 870 10.21 -34.58 7.75
C ASN A 870 11.67 -34.56 7.26
N GLN A 871 11.91 -34.18 6.00
CA GLN A 871 13.27 -34.07 5.46
C GLN A 871 14.07 -33.00 6.19
N PHE A 872 13.45 -31.84 6.43
CA PHE A 872 14.06 -30.75 7.18
C PHE A 872 14.43 -31.18 8.61
N GLU A 873 13.49 -31.78 9.35
CA GLU A 873 13.75 -32.22 10.73
C GLU A 873 14.86 -33.27 10.82
N ILE A 874 14.88 -34.26 9.90
CA ILE A 874 15.93 -35.30 9.88
C ILE A 874 17.31 -34.67 9.67
N LEU A 875 17.46 -33.80 8.66
CA LEU A 875 18.73 -33.14 8.39
C LEU A 875 19.13 -32.16 9.50
N TYR A 876 18.17 -31.44 10.07
CA TYR A 876 18.43 -30.55 11.19
C TYR A 876 19.01 -31.31 12.39
N GLN A 877 18.42 -32.44 12.77
CA GLN A 877 18.94 -33.28 13.86
C GLN A 877 20.33 -33.85 13.54
N GLN A 878 20.54 -34.33 12.31
CA GLN A 878 21.88 -34.77 11.88
C GLN A 878 22.93 -33.67 12.03
N TRP A 879 22.57 -32.43 11.70
CA TRP A 879 23.47 -31.29 11.84
C TRP A 879 23.69 -30.86 13.29
N ALA A 880 22.66 -30.96 14.12
CA ALA A 880 22.74 -30.67 15.55
C ALA A 880 23.65 -31.67 16.31
N ASP A 881 23.75 -32.91 15.82
CA ASP A 881 24.59 -33.96 16.41
C ASP A 881 26.08 -33.84 16.03
N TYR A 882 26.44 -33.02 15.03
CA TYR A 882 27.84 -32.81 14.67
C TYR A 882 28.60 -32.04 15.74
N LYS A 883 29.84 -32.48 16.01
CA LYS A 883 30.78 -31.73 16.85
C LYS A 883 31.31 -30.50 16.10
N SER A 884 31.58 -29.42 16.84
CA SER A 884 32.33 -28.26 16.32
C SER A 884 33.68 -28.68 15.76
N LEU A 885 34.06 -28.05 14.65
CA LEU A 885 35.41 -28.00 14.09
C LEU A 885 36.42 -27.41 15.07
#